data_AF-A0A2G8TLX9-F1
#
_entry.id   AF-A0A2G8TLX9-F1
#
_cell.length_a   1.000
_cell.length_b   1.000
_cell.length_c   1.000
_cell.angle_alpha   90.00
_cell.angle_beta   90.00
_cell.angle_gamma   90.00
#
_symmetry.space_group_name_H-M   'P 1'
#
loop_
_entity.id
_entity.type
_entity.pdbx_description
1 polymer ?
#
loop_
_entity_poly.entity_id
_entity_poly.type
_entity_poly.pdbx_seq_one_letter_code
_entity_poly.pdbx_strand_id
1 'polypeptide(L)'
;MVLTAHVVRGACALLLAVALPAQAGAEPTAAPTAAPTAAPAARPRIALVLSGGGARGFAHIGVLRVLRELRVPVDLVVGTSMGSVVGGAYAAGASVADLERMARETDWEQVVADRPARDQLAFRRREEDVLLPSRIEFGVNPRGLSLPPSAAGNAALEQALDRLLPAGTRDLAVSQLALPFRSVASDLLTGQPVELVDTPLFLAMRASLAVPGVFAPVRVDGRLVVDGGLVRNLPVNLARAMGADIVIAVNVGTALAPEKELGSALGVAQQMLGILTEQNVQRSIKELQPQDILVAPELDGVGFLDFAQSADAIAAGERAARALAARLAPLAMEAKQYALFENGRLAPPALQDGALPLAKVDATSSGRINPQALVVQSGLVEGKSATVAQVRRAADALYGRGDLARVETDISDQDGKRSVRIRATEAEWASDRLRVGLELASDFSDANTFALKLMYVRTSVNRWGAEVRAVMGIGDKRDAGVQFWQPLGAGSQWYVAPSLQYGSSSGDVFADGRRLSRIGYNARSASFTLGRQLGNWGDAQVGVTRRSAGTRVVVPEVAGTPTARAFDTTQFLRYRVDTLDSLGFPSRGYLLDASLERSPGSNSGASLARSSLVGMAALHTENWAGHLYGEWAHAQQGAAPLNLGGFLRLSGTAADSVQGRTIAFARLVLARRVGALPVTLGGTVRAGFSLETGGGFDQDLSIRSSSRKQAASVFLAVDTRFGPAYLGAGATRDGNRTMYLFLGPSW
;
A
#
# COMPACT_ATOMS: atom_id res chain seq x y z
N MET A 1 31.71 -15.06 57.35
CA MET A 1 31.54 -15.38 58.79
C MET A 1 30.05 -15.49 59.06
N VAL A 2 29.46 -16.45 59.77
CA VAL A 2 29.81 -17.79 60.32
C VAL A 2 28.85 -17.96 61.51
N LEU A 3 28.02 -19.04 61.52
CA LEU A 3 27.15 -19.51 62.63
C LEU A 3 26.00 -18.56 63.07
N THR A 4 24.83 -18.96 63.61
CA THR A 4 24.01 -20.21 63.73
C THR A 4 22.54 -19.74 63.98
N ALA A 5 21.43 -20.49 64.07
CA ALA A 5 21.06 -21.93 64.08
C ALA A 5 19.70 -22.06 63.31
N HIS A 6 19.24 -23.19 62.73
CA HIS A 6 18.97 -24.56 63.22
C HIS A 6 17.76 -24.69 64.18
N VAL A 7 16.59 -25.21 63.76
CA VAL A 7 16.21 -26.61 63.32
C VAL A 7 15.47 -27.32 64.49
N VAL A 8 14.37 -28.10 64.36
CA VAL A 8 13.41 -28.36 63.26
C VAL A 8 12.23 -29.25 63.76
N ARG A 9 11.09 -29.31 63.02
CA ARG A 9 9.98 -30.31 63.08
C ARG A 9 9.22 -30.46 64.44
N GLY A 10 7.95 -30.88 64.47
CA GLY A 10 6.98 -31.21 63.41
C GLY A 10 5.99 -32.29 63.89
N ALA A 11 4.88 -32.49 63.14
CA ALA A 11 3.87 -33.57 63.30
C ALA A 11 3.03 -33.55 64.61
N CYS A 12 1.85 -34.18 64.71
CA CYS A 12 0.71 -34.38 63.78
C CYS A 12 -0.49 -34.97 64.57
N ALA A 13 -1.70 -35.00 64.00
CA ALA A 13 -2.87 -35.81 64.41
C ALA A 13 -3.50 -35.57 65.82
N LEU A 14 -4.77 -35.13 65.94
CA LEU A 14 -6.06 -35.86 65.84
C LEU A 14 -6.44 -36.66 67.11
N LEU A 15 -7.52 -36.25 67.82
CA LEU A 15 -8.81 -36.98 67.99
C LEU A 15 -9.60 -36.73 69.30
N LEU A 16 -10.93 -36.80 69.11
CA LEU A 16 -11.99 -37.29 70.02
C LEU A 16 -12.52 -36.42 71.18
N ALA A 17 -13.82 -36.62 71.42
CA ALA A 17 -14.71 -35.78 72.22
C ALA A 17 -15.58 -36.62 73.18
N VAL A 18 -15.95 -36.02 74.32
CA VAL A 18 -17.01 -36.40 75.28
C VAL A 18 -17.30 -35.12 76.10
N ALA A 19 -18.45 -34.75 76.65
CA ALA A 19 -19.89 -34.80 76.33
C ALA A 19 -20.62 -34.25 77.60
N LEU A 20 -21.60 -33.34 77.42
CA LEU A 20 -22.71 -33.02 78.37
C LEU A 20 -22.37 -32.34 79.73
N PRO A 21 -23.36 -31.76 80.46
CA PRO A 21 -24.78 -31.57 80.15
C PRO A 21 -25.26 -30.09 80.16
N ALA A 22 -26.56 -29.88 79.94
CA ALA A 22 -27.22 -28.57 79.88
C ALA A 22 -27.75 -28.06 81.24
N GLN A 23 -27.87 -26.73 81.37
CA GLN A 23 -28.80 -26.06 82.28
C GLN A 23 -29.42 -24.84 81.58
N ALA A 24 -30.71 -24.60 81.84
CA ALA A 24 -31.48 -23.49 81.29
C ALA A 24 -31.68 -22.39 82.35
N GLY A 25 -31.69 -21.12 81.94
CA GLY A 25 -32.05 -20.01 82.84
C GLY A 25 -31.91 -18.62 82.22
N ALA A 26 -33.03 -17.90 82.17
CA ALA A 26 -33.20 -16.45 81.96
C ALA A 26 -32.83 -15.82 80.60
N GLU A 27 -33.85 -15.31 79.92
CA GLU A 27 -33.73 -14.35 78.80
C GLU A 27 -33.36 -12.94 79.31
N PRO A 28 -32.57 -12.18 78.52
CA PRO A 28 -32.64 -10.72 78.47
C PRO A 28 -33.34 -10.27 77.18
N THR A 29 -34.28 -9.34 77.31
CA THR A 29 -35.06 -8.74 76.21
C THR A 29 -34.22 -8.28 75.02
N ALA A 30 -34.57 -8.76 73.83
CA ALA A 30 -33.93 -8.35 72.57
C ALA A 30 -34.32 -6.93 72.15
N ALA A 31 -33.32 -6.13 71.76
CA ALA A 31 -33.53 -4.89 71.00
C ALA A 31 -34.08 -5.21 69.59
N PRO A 32 -34.84 -4.29 68.96
CA PRO A 32 -35.44 -4.54 67.66
C PRO A 32 -34.37 -4.75 66.59
N THR A 33 -34.33 -5.95 66.03
CA THR A 33 -33.43 -6.31 64.94
C THR A 33 -33.76 -5.45 63.72
N ALA A 34 -32.83 -4.57 63.33
CA ALA A 34 -32.93 -3.88 62.05
C ALA A 34 -33.03 -4.92 60.92
N ALA A 35 -34.02 -4.77 60.04
CA ALA A 35 -34.17 -5.66 58.90
C ALA A 35 -32.87 -5.69 58.08
N PRO A 36 -32.44 -6.86 57.58
CA PRO A 36 -31.20 -6.94 56.80
C PRO A 36 -31.33 -6.06 55.57
N THR A 37 -30.53 -4.99 55.52
CA THR A 37 -30.41 -4.14 54.34
C THR A 37 -30.06 -5.02 53.16
N ALA A 38 -30.97 -5.13 52.18
CA ALA A 38 -30.76 -5.97 51.01
C ALA A 38 -29.41 -5.63 50.38
N ALA A 39 -28.60 -6.65 50.09
CA ALA A 39 -27.34 -6.45 49.38
C ALA A 39 -27.64 -5.69 48.07
N PRO A 40 -26.84 -4.65 47.71
CA PRO A 40 -27.12 -3.84 46.54
C PRO A 40 -27.18 -4.75 45.31
N ALA A 41 -28.31 -4.68 44.60
CA ALA A 41 -28.54 -5.52 43.42
C ALA A 41 -27.39 -5.32 42.43
N ALA A 42 -26.79 -6.43 41.98
CA ALA A 42 -25.71 -6.38 41.02
C ALA A 42 -26.19 -5.69 39.73
N ARG A 43 -25.41 -4.72 39.24
CA ARG A 43 -25.74 -4.01 38.00
C ARG A 43 -25.82 -5.00 36.82
N PRO A 44 -26.70 -4.78 35.83
CA PRO A 44 -26.75 -5.62 34.64
C PRO A 44 -25.41 -5.60 33.90
N ARG A 45 -25.03 -6.74 33.31
CA ARG A 45 -23.87 -6.87 32.43
C ARG A 45 -24.23 -6.37 31.04
N ILE A 46 -23.54 -5.33 30.59
CA ILE A 46 -23.78 -4.64 29.32
C ILE A 46 -22.77 -5.09 28.28
N ALA A 47 -23.25 -5.68 27.19
CA ALA A 47 -22.42 -6.04 26.05
C ALA A 47 -22.48 -4.99 24.95
N LEU A 48 -21.32 -4.70 24.35
CA LEU A 48 -21.23 -3.92 23.12
C LEU A 48 -20.99 -4.85 21.93
N VAL A 49 -21.94 -4.91 21.00
CA VAL A 49 -21.88 -5.76 19.79
C VAL A 49 -21.63 -4.87 18.58
N LEU A 50 -20.46 -5.01 17.94
CA LEU A 50 -19.99 -4.17 16.85
C LEU A 50 -19.99 -4.94 15.53
N SER A 51 -20.80 -4.51 14.57
CA SER A 51 -20.89 -5.19 13.27
C SER A 51 -19.75 -4.85 12.29
N GLY A 52 -19.64 -5.66 11.24
CA GLY A 52 -18.81 -5.36 10.09
C GLY A 52 -19.45 -4.39 9.10
N GLY A 53 -18.59 -3.62 8.41
CA GLY A 53 -18.99 -2.64 7.40
C GLY A 53 -17.83 -1.92 6.69
N GLY A 54 -16.60 -2.47 6.75
CA GLY A 54 -15.42 -1.81 6.18
C GLY A 54 -15.20 -0.43 6.80
N ALA A 55 -14.99 0.59 5.95
CA ALA A 55 -14.82 2.00 6.35
C ALA A 55 -15.95 2.52 7.26
N ARG A 56 -17.19 2.03 7.07
CA ARG A 56 -18.36 2.43 7.87
C ARG A 56 -18.21 2.08 9.36
N GLY A 57 -17.34 1.12 9.69
CA GLY A 57 -17.03 0.73 11.07
C GLY A 57 -16.32 1.79 11.91
N PHE A 58 -15.82 2.90 11.34
CA PHE A 58 -15.35 4.03 12.15
C PHE A 58 -16.47 4.67 12.98
N ALA A 59 -17.74 4.50 12.59
CA ALA A 59 -18.88 4.93 13.40
C ALA A 59 -18.90 4.32 14.81
N HIS A 60 -18.34 3.11 14.99
CA HIS A 60 -18.19 2.47 16.30
C HIS A 60 -17.39 3.33 17.29
N ILE A 61 -16.41 4.10 16.82
CA ILE A 61 -15.60 5.02 17.63
C ILE A 61 -16.47 6.20 18.12
N GLY A 62 -17.34 6.72 17.26
CA GLY A 62 -18.32 7.74 17.62
C GLY A 62 -19.32 7.27 18.67
N VAL A 63 -19.78 6.01 18.58
CA VAL A 63 -20.63 5.39 19.61
C VAL A 63 -19.88 5.25 20.93
N LEU A 64 -18.64 4.72 20.92
CA LEU A 64 -17.79 4.58 22.11
C LEU A 64 -17.55 5.93 22.81
N ARG A 65 -17.35 7.02 22.06
CA ARG A 65 -17.25 8.38 22.61
C ARG A 65 -18.49 8.76 23.42
N VAL A 66 -19.69 8.55 22.87
CA VAL A 66 -20.95 8.90 23.56
C VAL A 66 -21.21 7.99 24.76
N LEU A 67 -20.93 6.69 24.67
CA LEU A 67 -21.04 5.77 25.81
C LEU A 67 -20.13 6.22 26.98
N ARG A 68 -18.91 6.67 26.67
CA ARG A 68 -17.96 7.21 27.65
C ARG A 68 -18.42 8.53 28.26
N GLU A 69 -18.93 9.46 27.46
CA GLU A 69 -19.51 10.73 27.97
C GLU A 69 -20.72 10.49 28.89
N LEU A 70 -21.59 9.53 28.53
CA LEU A 70 -22.73 9.12 29.34
C LEU A 70 -22.36 8.22 30.52
N ARG A 71 -21.08 7.81 30.66
CA ARG A 71 -20.57 6.90 31.71
C ARG A 71 -21.24 5.52 31.72
N VAL A 72 -21.65 5.03 30.55
CA VAL A 72 -22.20 3.67 30.39
C VAL A 72 -21.03 2.67 30.39
N PRO A 73 -20.98 1.70 31.32
CA PRO A 73 -19.95 0.67 31.33
C PRO A 73 -20.18 -0.33 30.20
N VAL A 74 -19.10 -0.91 29.70
CA VAL A 74 -19.11 -2.00 28.71
C VAL A 74 -18.38 -3.16 29.37
N ASP A 75 -19.09 -4.26 29.65
CA ASP A 75 -18.60 -5.41 30.42
C ASP A 75 -18.05 -6.53 29.55
N LEU A 76 -18.43 -6.55 28.28
CA LEU A 76 -17.87 -7.43 27.26
C LEU A 76 -18.11 -6.83 25.88
N VAL A 77 -17.26 -7.21 24.93
CA VAL A 77 -17.32 -6.74 23.54
C VAL A 77 -17.38 -7.93 22.61
N VAL A 78 -18.24 -7.87 21.59
CA VAL A 78 -18.24 -8.84 20.50
C VAL A 78 -18.17 -8.10 19.17
N GLY A 79 -17.22 -8.44 18.31
CA GLY A 79 -16.97 -7.72 17.08
C GLY A 79 -16.81 -8.60 15.85
N THR A 80 -17.32 -8.15 14.70
CA THR A 80 -17.10 -8.76 13.39
C THR A 80 -16.43 -7.75 12.45
N SER A 81 -15.44 -8.19 11.65
CA SER A 81 -14.75 -7.34 10.66
C SER A 81 -14.18 -6.07 11.30
N MET A 82 -14.46 -4.87 10.79
CA MET A 82 -14.05 -3.60 11.42
C MET A 82 -14.57 -3.45 12.88
N GLY A 83 -15.71 -4.04 13.21
CA GLY A 83 -16.19 -4.14 14.59
C GLY A 83 -15.28 -4.98 15.49
N SER A 84 -14.60 -6.00 14.96
CA SER A 84 -13.57 -6.76 15.68
C SER A 84 -12.30 -5.94 15.91
N VAL A 85 -11.94 -5.05 14.97
CA VAL A 85 -10.76 -4.18 15.07
C VAL A 85 -10.96 -3.13 16.16
N VAL A 86 -12.04 -2.37 16.05
CA VAL A 86 -12.38 -1.32 17.04
C VAL A 86 -12.66 -1.95 18.41
N GLY A 87 -13.43 -3.05 18.44
CA GLY A 87 -13.79 -3.73 19.67
C GLY A 87 -12.63 -4.44 20.36
N GLY A 88 -11.77 -5.13 19.60
CA GLY A 88 -10.60 -5.84 20.11
C GLY A 88 -9.54 -4.90 20.66
N ALA A 89 -9.27 -3.79 19.96
CA ALA A 89 -8.37 -2.74 20.45
C ALA A 89 -8.91 -2.06 21.72
N TYR A 90 -10.21 -1.76 21.76
CA TYR A 90 -10.86 -1.22 22.97
C TYR A 90 -10.79 -2.22 24.14
N ALA A 91 -10.99 -3.51 23.89
CA ALA A 91 -10.89 -4.55 24.91
C ALA A 91 -9.45 -4.79 25.40
N ALA A 92 -8.45 -4.55 24.55
CA ALA A 92 -7.03 -4.55 24.90
C ALA A 92 -6.57 -3.30 25.65
N GLY A 93 -7.45 -2.34 25.90
CA GLY A 93 -7.15 -1.15 26.69
C GLY A 93 -6.78 0.10 25.90
N ALA A 94 -6.96 0.13 24.57
CA ALA A 94 -6.84 1.37 23.80
C ALA A 94 -7.91 2.39 24.22
N SER A 95 -7.57 3.68 24.26
CA SER A 95 -8.55 4.73 24.54
C SER A 95 -9.31 5.14 23.28
N VAL A 96 -10.47 5.79 23.44
CA VAL A 96 -11.22 6.37 22.30
C VAL A 96 -10.35 7.33 21.49
N ALA A 97 -9.46 8.09 22.14
CA ALA A 97 -8.52 8.98 21.47
C ALA A 97 -7.46 8.23 20.63
N ASP A 98 -7.08 7.01 21.02
CA ASP A 98 -6.16 6.16 20.24
C ASP A 98 -6.86 5.57 19.01
N LEU A 99 -8.12 5.13 19.18
CA LEU A 99 -8.97 4.66 18.08
C LEU A 99 -9.20 5.78 17.05
N GLU A 100 -9.57 6.99 17.51
CA GLU A 100 -9.74 8.14 16.63
C GLU A 100 -8.43 8.55 15.94
N ARG A 101 -7.29 8.50 16.66
CA ARG A 101 -5.98 8.82 16.09
C ARG A 101 -5.59 7.83 14.99
N MET A 102 -5.79 6.53 15.23
CA MET A 102 -5.60 5.48 14.22
C MET A 102 -6.48 5.71 12.98
N ALA A 103 -7.75 6.10 13.16
CA ALA A 103 -8.67 6.38 12.05
C ALA A 103 -8.26 7.61 11.20
N ARG A 104 -7.52 8.57 11.78
CA ARG A 104 -7.05 9.80 11.12
C ARG A 104 -5.62 9.72 10.55
N GLU A 105 -4.71 9.02 11.23
CA GLU A 105 -3.27 9.00 10.90
C GLU A 105 -2.84 7.78 10.05
N THR A 106 -3.73 6.82 9.85
CA THR A 106 -3.47 5.65 8.99
C THR A 106 -3.75 6.00 7.52
N ASP A 107 -2.78 5.74 6.64
CA ASP A 107 -2.99 5.80 5.19
C ASP A 107 -3.78 4.57 4.73
N TRP A 108 -5.11 4.69 4.76
CA TRP A 108 -6.00 3.60 4.40
C TRP A 108 -6.03 3.28 2.91
N GLU A 109 -5.68 4.23 2.04
CA GLU A 109 -5.54 3.96 0.61
C GLU A 109 -4.40 2.95 0.38
N GLN A 110 -3.30 3.05 1.15
CA GLN A 110 -2.22 2.04 1.16
C GLN A 110 -2.63 0.72 1.81
N VAL A 111 -3.49 0.74 2.84
CA VAL A 111 -3.98 -0.49 3.50
C VAL A 111 -4.76 -1.38 2.53
N VAL A 112 -5.55 -0.80 1.62
CA VAL A 112 -6.32 -1.54 0.60
C VAL A 112 -5.62 -1.63 -0.76
N ALA A 113 -4.41 -1.10 -0.90
CA ALA A 113 -3.67 -1.12 -2.16
C ALA A 113 -3.18 -2.54 -2.53
N ASP A 114 -3.07 -2.80 -3.83
CA ASP A 114 -2.52 -4.04 -4.37
C ASP A 114 -0.98 -4.05 -4.46
N ARG A 115 -0.32 -2.98 -4.01
CA ARG A 115 1.15 -2.82 -3.98
C ARG A 115 1.53 -1.64 -3.08
N PRO A 116 2.70 -1.67 -2.41
CA PRO A 116 3.25 -0.49 -1.72
C PRO A 116 3.35 0.75 -2.61
N ALA A 117 3.25 1.92 -1.98
CA ALA A 117 3.47 3.21 -2.62
C ALA A 117 4.80 3.26 -3.39
N ARG A 118 4.81 3.94 -4.54
CA ARG A 118 5.94 3.93 -5.46
C ARG A 118 7.24 4.47 -4.83
N ASP A 119 7.11 5.46 -3.96
CA ASP A 119 8.20 6.09 -3.21
C ASP A 119 8.75 5.20 -2.08
N GLN A 120 8.03 4.15 -1.68
CA GLN A 120 8.48 3.12 -0.72
C GLN A 120 9.20 1.95 -1.41
N LEU A 121 8.97 1.73 -2.71
CA LEU A 121 9.58 0.64 -3.47
C LEU A 121 11.12 0.74 -3.51
N ALA A 122 11.81 -0.40 -3.60
CA ALA A 122 13.23 -0.40 -3.96
C ALA A 122 13.42 0.23 -5.35
N PHE A 123 14.49 1.02 -5.54
CA PHE A 123 14.75 1.78 -6.78
C PHE A 123 14.56 0.96 -8.07
N ARG A 124 15.01 -0.31 -8.07
CA ARG A 124 14.86 -1.22 -9.21
C ARG A 124 13.41 -1.50 -9.63
N ARG A 125 12.47 -1.53 -8.67
CA ARG A 125 11.03 -1.68 -8.97
C ARG A 125 10.41 -0.37 -9.48
N ARG A 126 10.98 0.79 -9.13
CA ARG A 126 10.62 2.09 -9.74
C ARG A 126 11.07 2.15 -11.20
N GLU A 127 12.24 1.58 -11.52
CA GLU A 127 12.67 1.41 -12.92
C GLU A 127 11.71 0.51 -13.72
N GLU A 128 11.17 -0.56 -13.12
CA GLU A 128 10.16 -1.41 -13.77
C GLU A 128 8.91 -0.60 -14.13
N ASP A 129 8.47 0.31 -13.24
CA ASP A 129 7.31 1.19 -13.47
C ASP A 129 7.57 2.28 -14.53
N VAL A 130 8.84 2.67 -14.74
CA VAL A 130 9.23 3.58 -15.84
C VAL A 130 9.26 2.85 -17.19
N LEU A 131 9.75 1.60 -17.21
CA LEU A 131 9.84 0.78 -18.43
C LEU A 131 8.48 0.26 -18.90
N LEU A 132 7.60 -0.09 -17.95
CA LEU A 132 6.29 -0.68 -18.19
C LEU A 132 5.34 -0.27 -17.03
N PRO A 133 4.60 0.85 -17.17
CA PRO A 133 3.75 1.41 -16.09
C PRO A 133 2.52 0.58 -15.69
N SER A 134 2.13 -0.40 -16.51
CA SER A 134 1.02 -1.30 -16.19
C SER A 134 1.29 -2.06 -14.89
N ARG A 135 0.26 -2.19 -14.07
CA ARG A 135 0.26 -2.93 -12.81
C ARG A 135 -0.31 -4.35 -12.98
N ILE A 136 -0.66 -4.75 -14.21
CA ILE A 136 -1.12 -6.10 -14.51
C ILE A 136 0.08 -7.04 -14.50
N GLU A 137 0.14 -7.86 -13.46
CA GLU A 137 1.29 -8.68 -13.13
C GLU A 137 0.85 -10.05 -12.62
N PHE A 138 1.59 -11.08 -13.00
CA PHE A 138 1.31 -12.49 -12.71
C PHE A 138 2.58 -13.15 -12.16
N GLY A 139 2.42 -14.06 -11.19
CA GLY A 139 3.47 -15.02 -10.87
C GLY A 139 3.56 -16.12 -11.95
N VAL A 140 4.77 -16.55 -12.25
CA VAL A 140 5.08 -17.61 -13.21
C VAL A 140 5.64 -18.80 -12.43
N ASN A 141 4.95 -19.94 -12.49
CA ASN A 141 5.35 -21.15 -11.78
C ASN A 141 5.19 -22.39 -12.68
N PRO A 142 5.73 -23.57 -12.30
CA PRO A 142 5.65 -24.77 -13.13
C PRO A 142 4.23 -25.29 -13.43
N ARG A 143 3.20 -24.81 -12.73
CA ARG A 143 1.78 -25.12 -12.97
C ARG A 143 1.09 -24.09 -13.88
N GLY A 144 1.79 -23.04 -14.31
CA GLY A 144 1.29 -21.98 -15.19
C GLY A 144 1.40 -20.58 -14.59
N LEU A 145 0.52 -19.69 -15.04
CA LEU A 145 0.39 -18.34 -14.48
C LEU A 145 -0.50 -18.38 -13.23
N SER A 146 -0.06 -17.72 -12.17
CA SER A 146 -0.85 -17.43 -10.97
C SER A 146 -1.08 -15.93 -10.87
N LEU A 147 -2.32 -15.51 -10.62
CA LEU A 147 -2.55 -14.16 -10.13
C LEU A 147 -1.81 -13.95 -8.80
N PRO A 148 -1.34 -12.72 -8.50
CA PRO A 148 -1.01 -12.35 -7.13
C PRO A 148 -2.21 -12.69 -6.22
N PRO A 149 -1.99 -13.19 -5.00
CA PRO A 149 -3.09 -13.32 -4.05
C PRO A 149 -3.74 -11.95 -3.88
N SER A 150 -5.07 -11.91 -3.73
CA SER A 150 -5.92 -10.71 -3.82
C SER A 150 -5.63 -9.58 -2.83
N ALA A 151 -4.55 -9.68 -2.04
CA ALA A 151 -4.20 -8.84 -0.92
C ALA A 151 -2.68 -8.70 -0.76
N ALA A 152 -2.03 -8.18 -1.79
CA ALA A 152 -0.68 -7.64 -1.67
C ALA A 152 -0.61 -6.35 -0.80
N GLY A 153 -1.75 -5.92 -0.22
CA GLY A 153 -1.84 -4.95 0.88
C GLY A 153 -1.83 -5.56 2.30
N ASN A 154 -1.72 -6.89 2.44
CA ASN A 154 -1.75 -7.58 3.75
C ASN A 154 -0.79 -6.95 4.78
N ALA A 155 0.44 -6.60 4.39
CA ALA A 155 1.42 -6.05 5.32
C ALA A 155 1.02 -4.65 5.83
N ALA A 156 0.45 -3.80 4.99
CA ALA A 156 -0.02 -2.47 5.39
C ALA A 156 -1.21 -2.57 6.36
N LEU A 157 -2.17 -3.47 6.09
CA LEU A 157 -3.24 -3.78 7.04
C LEU A 157 -2.69 -4.29 8.37
N GLU A 158 -1.80 -5.27 8.32
CA GLU A 158 -1.22 -5.88 9.51
C GLU A 158 -0.39 -4.89 10.34
N GLN A 159 0.28 -3.94 9.68
CA GLN A 159 0.99 -2.86 10.35
C GLN A 159 0.02 -1.84 10.99
N ALA A 160 -1.09 -1.50 10.33
CA ALA A 160 -2.12 -0.64 10.90
C ALA A 160 -2.76 -1.28 12.15
N LEU A 161 -3.07 -2.57 12.10
CA LEU A 161 -3.55 -3.34 13.25
C LEU A 161 -2.50 -3.41 14.38
N ASP A 162 -1.21 -3.58 14.06
CA ASP A 162 -0.14 -3.63 15.07
C ASP A 162 0.11 -2.28 15.76
N ARG A 163 -0.08 -1.16 15.05
CA ARG A 163 0.01 0.20 15.62
C ARG A 163 -1.17 0.55 16.53
N LEU A 164 -2.31 -0.12 16.34
CA LEU A 164 -3.53 0.09 17.11
C LEU A 164 -3.51 -0.63 18.47
N LEU A 165 -2.79 -1.75 18.57
CA LEU A 165 -2.76 -2.56 19.79
C LEU A 165 -1.80 -2.00 20.85
N PRO A 166 -2.22 -1.92 22.12
CA PRO A 166 -1.30 -1.61 23.22
C PRO A 166 -0.18 -2.64 23.34
N ALA A 167 1.00 -2.19 23.80
CA ALA A 167 2.19 -3.03 23.90
C ALA A 167 1.94 -4.31 24.72
N GLY A 168 2.39 -5.46 24.21
CA GLY A 168 2.20 -6.77 24.86
C GLY A 168 0.84 -7.44 24.63
N THR A 169 -0.15 -6.77 24.01
CA THR A 169 -1.48 -7.35 23.79
C THR A 169 -1.63 -8.11 22.47
N ARG A 170 -0.72 -7.91 21.50
CA ARG A 170 -0.73 -8.51 20.15
C ARG A 170 -0.97 -10.02 20.15
N ASP A 171 -0.12 -10.73 20.89
CA ASP A 171 -0.06 -12.20 20.90
C ASP A 171 -0.82 -12.82 22.09
N LEU A 172 -1.45 -11.98 22.91
CA LEU A 172 -2.31 -12.41 24.02
C LEU A 172 -3.58 -13.06 23.47
N ALA A 173 -3.98 -14.22 23.99
CA ALA A 173 -5.25 -14.84 23.62
C ALA A 173 -6.43 -13.94 24.02
N VAL A 174 -7.46 -13.82 23.18
CA VAL A 174 -8.58 -12.89 23.49
C VAL A 174 -9.35 -13.26 24.76
N SER A 175 -9.33 -14.54 25.15
CA SER A 175 -9.83 -15.05 26.43
C SER A 175 -9.09 -14.51 27.67
N GLN A 176 -7.92 -13.89 27.51
CA GLN A 176 -7.07 -13.35 28.59
C GLN A 176 -7.11 -11.81 28.69
N LEU A 177 -7.92 -11.14 27.87
CA LEU A 177 -8.07 -9.68 27.91
C LEU A 177 -8.85 -9.22 29.16
N ALA A 178 -8.46 -8.07 29.72
CA ALA A 178 -9.09 -7.53 30.92
C ALA A 178 -10.58 -7.20 30.73
N LEU A 179 -10.96 -6.76 29.52
CA LEU A 179 -12.35 -6.68 29.07
C LEU A 179 -12.65 -7.91 28.18
N PRO A 180 -13.56 -8.82 28.58
CA PRO A 180 -13.89 -10.00 27.78
C PRO A 180 -14.28 -9.67 26.34
N PHE A 181 -13.57 -10.26 25.38
CA PHE A 181 -13.77 -10.03 23.95
C PHE A 181 -13.94 -11.34 23.19
N ARG A 182 -14.80 -11.33 22.17
CA ARG A 182 -14.87 -12.37 21.12
C ARG A 182 -15.02 -11.75 19.74
N SER A 183 -14.56 -12.48 18.74
CA SER A 183 -14.85 -12.19 17.33
C SER A 183 -15.22 -13.44 16.56
N VAL A 184 -15.83 -13.25 15.39
CA VAL A 184 -16.29 -14.32 14.51
C VAL A 184 -15.56 -14.22 13.17
N ALA A 185 -15.15 -15.36 12.61
CA ALA A 185 -14.77 -15.51 11.22
C ALA A 185 -15.65 -16.56 10.53
N SER A 186 -15.65 -16.57 9.20
CA SER A 186 -16.38 -17.56 8.39
C SER A 186 -15.40 -18.61 7.88
N ASP A 187 -15.65 -19.90 8.14
CA ASP A 187 -14.88 -20.97 7.53
C ASP A 187 -15.14 -21.02 6.01
N LEU A 188 -14.10 -20.86 5.20
CA LEU A 188 -14.21 -20.69 3.75
C LEU A 188 -14.60 -21.99 3.03
N LEU A 189 -14.37 -23.16 3.64
CA LEU A 189 -14.69 -24.46 3.04
C LEU A 189 -16.11 -24.92 3.37
N THR A 190 -16.63 -24.54 4.53
CA THR A 190 -17.90 -25.06 5.08
C THR A 190 -18.99 -24.01 5.24
N GLY A 191 -18.65 -22.72 5.18
CA GLY A 191 -19.59 -21.61 5.43
C GLY A 191 -20.08 -21.53 6.89
N GLN A 192 -19.41 -22.20 7.82
CA GLN A 192 -19.78 -22.21 9.24
C GLN A 192 -19.10 -21.07 10.02
N PRO A 193 -19.72 -20.55 11.09
CA PRO A 193 -19.07 -19.60 11.98
C PRO A 193 -17.95 -20.27 12.79
N VAL A 194 -16.84 -19.54 12.91
CA VAL A 194 -15.70 -19.88 13.77
C VAL A 194 -15.61 -18.79 14.84
N GLU A 195 -15.86 -19.17 16.09
CA GLU A 195 -15.63 -18.29 17.24
C GLU A 195 -14.14 -18.25 17.59
N LEU A 196 -13.59 -17.05 17.65
CA LEU A 196 -12.17 -16.81 17.93
C LEU A 196 -12.06 -16.47 19.42
N VAL A 197 -11.68 -17.47 20.25
CA VAL A 197 -11.72 -17.40 21.73
C VAL A 197 -10.32 -17.56 22.34
N ASP A 198 -9.62 -18.65 22.02
CA ASP A 198 -8.23 -18.87 22.47
C ASP A 198 -7.21 -18.53 21.37
N THR A 199 -7.64 -17.68 20.43
CA THR A 199 -6.82 -17.14 19.35
C THR A 199 -6.11 -15.87 19.82
N PRO A 200 -4.83 -15.65 19.47
CA PRO A 200 -4.13 -14.38 19.69
C PRO A 200 -4.91 -13.18 19.13
N LEU A 201 -5.02 -12.09 19.88
CA LEU A 201 -5.85 -10.92 19.54
C LEU A 201 -5.59 -10.40 18.13
N PHE A 202 -4.33 -10.24 17.76
CA PHE A 202 -3.97 -9.79 16.42
C PHE A 202 -4.50 -10.72 15.32
N LEU A 203 -4.33 -12.03 15.52
CA LEU A 203 -4.81 -13.05 14.58
C LEU A 203 -6.35 -13.09 14.54
N ALA A 204 -7.02 -12.90 15.68
CA ALA A 204 -8.47 -12.86 15.77
C ALA A 204 -9.06 -11.69 14.95
N MET A 205 -8.56 -10.48 15.16
CA MET A 205 -8.96 -9.30 14.38
C MET A 205 -8.64 -9.48 12.88
N ARG A 206 -7.42 -9.94 12.54
CA ARG A 206 -7.00 -10.13 11.16
C ARG A 206 -7.82 -11.20 10.43
N ALA A 207 -8.23 -12.28 11.12
CA ALA A 207 -9.12 -13.30 10.58
C ALA A 207 -10.54 -12.78 10.37
N SER A 208 -11.11 -12.09 11.35
CA SER A 208 -12.47 -11.53 11.26
C SER A 208 -12.60 -10.44 10.19
N LEU A 209 -11.50 -9.77 9.82
CA LEU A 209 -11.41 -8.73 8.77
C LEU A 209 -10.95 -9.28 7.39
N ALA A 210 -10.91 -10.59 7.18
CA ALA A 210 -10.41 -11.18 5.93
C ALA A 210 -11.44 -11.11 4.77
N VAL A 211 -11.80 -9.89 4.35
CA VAL A 211 -12.85 -9.60 3.35
C VAL A 211 -12.52 -10.21 1.98
N PRO A 212 -13.35 -11.11 1.43
CA PRO A 212 -13.13 -11.70 0.11
C PRO A 212 -12.97 -10.64 -1.00
N GLY A 213 -11.92 -10.78 -1.80
CA GLY A 213 -11.61 -9.85 -2.90
C GLY A 213 -10.86 -8.59 -2.50
N VAL A 214 -10.64 -8.34 -1.20
CA VAL A 214 -9.86 -7.20 -0.67
C VAL A 214 -8.68 -7.68 0.17
N PHE A 215 -8.92 -8.64 1.08
CA PHE A 215 -7.92 -9.21 1.98
C PHE A 215 -7.82 -10.73 1.80
N ALA A 216 -6.63 -11.29 2.01
CA ALA A 216 -6.42 -12.72 1.85
C ALA A 216 -7.11 -13.49 2.99
N PRO A 217 -7.66 -14.70 2.71
CA PRO A 217 -8.07 -15.63 3.74
C PRO A 217 -6.92 -15.95 4.70
N VAL A 218 -7.25 -16.18 5.96
CA VAL A 218 -6.30 -16.42 7.05
C VAL A 218 -6.41 -17.89 7.48
N ARG A 219 -5.31 -18.48 7.96
CA ARG A 219 -5.38 -19.79 8.63
C ARG A 219 -5.42 -19.61 10.14
N VAL A 220 -6.44 -20.19 10.78
CA VAL A 220 -6.59 -20.27 12.23
C VAL A 220 -6.91 -21.73 12.57
N ASP A 221 -6.10 -22.34 13.44
CA ASP A 221 -6.26 -23.73 13.92
C ASP A 221 -6.51 -24.76 12.80
N GLY A 222 -5.75 -24.62 11.71
CA GLY A 222 -5.83 -25.47 10.52
C GLY A 222 -6.98 -25.15 9.55
N ARG A 223 -7.97 -24.34 9.95
CA ARG A 223 -9.08 -23.89 9.10
C ARG A 223 -8.68 -22.68 8.28
N LEU A 224 -9.18 -22.59 7.04
CA LEU A 224 -9.01 -21.42 6.19
C LEU A 224 -10.26 -20.54 6.36
N VAL A 225 -10.09 -19.34 6.90
CA VAL A 225 -11.20 -18.46 7.29
C VAL A 225 -11.16 -17.12 6.53
N VAL A 226 -12.34 -16.55 6.34
CA VAL A 226 -12.59 -15.21 5.77
C VAL A 226 -13.45 -14.38 6.72
N ASP A 227 -13.74 -13.14 6.35
CA ASP A 227 -14.52 -12.18 7.15
C ASP A 227 -15.80 -12.79 7.75
N GLY A 228 -16.05 -12.53 9.04
CA GLY A 228 -17.20 -13.07 9.77
C GLY A 228 -18.56 -12.53 9.31
N GLY A 229 -18.58 -11.46 8.52
CA GLY A 229 -19.78 -10.82 8.00
C GLY A 229 -20.67 -11.73 7.16
N LEU A 230 -20.08 -12.74 6.49
CA LEU A 230 -20.83 -13.69 5.66
C LEU A 230 -21.76 -14.60 6.48
N VAL A 231 -21.38 -14.94 7.72
CA VAL A 231 -22.12 -15.87 8.59
C VAL A 231 -22.85 -15.16 9.74
N ARG A 232 -22.22 -14.13 10.33
CA ARG A 232 -22.76 -13.40 11.48
C ARG A 232 -22.12 -12.00 11.58
N ASN A 233 -22.63 -11.06 10.80
CA ASN A 233 -22.14 -9.69 10.78
C ASN A 233 -22.47 -8.90 12.06
N LEU A 234 -23.57 -9.21 12.74
CA LEU A 234 -23.96 -8.58 14.02
C LEU A 234 -24.15 -9.68 15.09
N PRO A 235 -23.10 -10.09 15.84
CA PRO A 235 -23.12 -11.31 16.67
C PRO A 235 -23.83 -11.16 18.03
N VAL A 236 -25.14 -10.85 18.01
CA VAL A 236 -25.99 -10.69 19.21
C VAL A 236 -26.06 -11.98 20.04
N ASN A 237 -26.31 -13.13 19.39
CA ASN A 237 -26.31 -14.44 20.05
C ASN A 237 -25.04 -14.72 20.86
N LEU A 238 -23.88 -14.25 20.39
CA LEU A 238 -22.59 -14.53 21.03
C LEU A 238 -22.39 -13.68 22.29
N ALA A 239 -22.86 -12.43 22.29
CA ALA A 239 -22.90 -11.60 23.50
C ALA A 239 -23.82 -12.22 24.58
N ARG A 240 -24.97 -12.77 24.18
CA ARG A 240 -25.85 -13.52 25.09
C ARG A 240 -25.18 -14.78 25.65
N ALA A 241 -24.48 -15.54 24.82
CA ALA A 241 -23.70 -16.71 25.27
C ALA A 241 -22.55 -16.34 26.24
N MET A 242 -22.04 -15.12 26.20
CA MET A 242 -21.06 -14.58 27.16
C MET A 242 -21.69 -14.06 28.48
N GLY A 243 -23.01 -14.19 28.63
CA GLY A 243 -23.76 -13.79 29.83
C GLY A 243 -24.04 -12.29 29.92
N ALA A 244 -24.41 -11.66 28.80
CA ALA A 244 -24.91 -10.30 28.77
C ALA A 244 -26.39 -10.21 29.15
N ASP A 245 -26.74 -9.27 30.05
CA ASP A 245 -28.12 -8.96 30.45
C ASP A 245 -28.76 -7.92 29.50
N ILE A 246 -27.93 -6.99 29.00
CA ILE A 246 -28.31 -5.94 28.06
C ILE A 246 -27.31 -5.92 26.90
N VAL A 247 -27.81 -5.83 25.67
CA VAL A 247 -26.98 -5.68 24.45
C VAL A 247 -27.16 -4.28 23.87
N ILE A 248 -26.04 -3.59 23.65
CA ILE A 248 -25.94 -2.40 22.82
C ILE A 248 -25.35 -2.86 21.48
N ALA A 249 -26.20 -2.99 20.46
CA ALA A 249 -25.83 -3.48 19.14
C ALA A 249 -25.63 -2.32 18.17
N VAL A 250 -24.45 -2.20 17.57
CA VAL A 250 -24.13 -1.15 16.60
C VAL A 250 -24.10 -1.74 15.18
N ASN A 251 -25.11 -1.42 14.38
CA ASN A 251 -25.23 -1.87 12.99
C ASN A 251 -24.66 -0.84 12.00
N VAL A 252 -23.58 -1.19 11.31
CA VAL A 252 -22.93 -0.39 10.25
C VAL A 252 -22.92 -1.11 8.90
N GLY A 253 -23.76 -2.15 8.75
CA GLY A 253 -23.88 -2.95 7.53
C GLY A 253 -24.33 -2.13 6.32
N THR A 254 -23.68 -2.36 5.18
CA THR A 254 -23.87 -1.59 3.93
C THR A 254 -25.25 -1.84 3.33
N ALA A 255 -25.90 -0.78 2.83
CA ALA A 255 -27.09 -0.94 2.00
C ALA A 255 -26.76 -1.72 0.71
N LEU A 256 -27.75 -2.45 0.18
CA LEU A 256 -27.61 -3.18 -1.08
C LEU A 256 -27.45 -2.21 -2.26
N ALA A 257 -26.63 -2.59 -3.23
CA ALA A 257 -26.32 -1.73 -4.37
C ALA A 257 -27.56 -1.53 -5.28
N PRO A 258 -27.78 -0.31 -5.82
CA PRO A 258 -28.86 -0.03 -6.76
C PRO A 258 -28.60 -0.69 -8.13
N GLU A 259 -29.67 -0.94 -8.89
CA GLU A 259 -29.62 -1.66 -10.18
C GLU A 259 -28.54 -1.15 -11.15
N LYS A 260 -28.35 0.17 -11.23
CA LYS A 260 -27.32 0.85 -12.05
C LYS A 260 -25.87 0.36 -11.79
N GLU A 261 -25.59 -0.19 -10.62
CA GLU A 261 -24.27 -0.70 -10.22
C GLU A 261 -24.12 -2.22 -10.47
N LEU A 262 -25.21 -2.90 -10.85
CA LEU A 262 -25.25 -4.35 -11.09
C LEU A 262 -24.94 -4.76 -12.54
N GLY A 263 -24.55 -3.81 -13.40
CA GLY A 263 -24.26 -4.03 -14.83
C GLY A 263 -23.02 -4.88 -15.16
N SER A 264 -22.41 -5.56 -14.18
CA SER A 264 -21.25 -6.42 -14.39
C SER A 264 -21.33 -7.70 -13.55
N ALA A 265 -20.74 -8.79 -14.03
CA ALA A 265 -20.70 -10.07 -13.30
C ALA A 265 -20.07 -9.95 -11.90
N LEU A 266 -19.07 -9.06 -11.74
CA LEU A 266 -18.46 -8.77 -10.45
C LEU A 266 -19.41 -8.00 -9.52
N GLY A 267 -20.14 -7.01 -10.04
CA GLY A 267 -21.17 -6.28 -9.27
C GLY A 267 -22.30 -7.19 -8.79
N VAL A 268 -22.76 -8.11 -9.65
CA VAL A 268 -23.74 -9.15 -9.27
C VAL A 268 -23.18 -10.05 -8.16
N ALA A 269 -21.93 -10.52 -8.29
CA ALA A 269 -21.30 -11.36 -7.26
C ALA A 269 -21.15 -10.62 -5.91
N GLN A 270 -20.78 -9.33 -5.91
CA GLN A 270 -20.71 -8.50 -4.71
C GLN A 270 -22.10 -8.29 -4.09
N GLN A 271 -23.13 -8.05 -4.91
CA GLN A 271 -24.51 -7.93 -4.45
C GLN A 271 -25.01 -9.22 -3.78
N MET A 272 -24.65 -10.40 -4.31
CA MET A 272 -24.98 -11.69 -3.68
C MET A 272 -24.36 -11.82 -2.28
N LEU A 273 -23.09 -11.41 -2.10
CA LEU A 273 -22.45 -11.38 -0.78
C LEU A 273 -23.10 -10.35 0.17
N GLY A 274 -23.51 -9.19 -0.37
CA GLY A 274 -24.28 -8.18 0.37
C GLY A 274 -25.62 -8.71 0.88
N ILE A 275 -26.37 -9.42 0.03
CA ILE A 275 -27.66 -10.05 0.39
C ILE A 275 -27.48 -11.09 1.51
N LEU A 276 -26.46 -11.95 1.42
CA LEU A 276 -26.18 -12.95 2.47
C LEU A 276 -25.80 -12.30 3.80
N THR A 277 -25.03 -11.21 3.75
CA THR A 277 -24.66 -10.40 4.91
C THR A 277 -25.91 -9.79 5.57
N GLU A 278 -26.73 -9.09 4.78
CA GLU A 278 -27.93 -8.40 5.27
C GLU A 278 -28.97 -9.38 5.84
N GLN A 279 -29.17 -10.53 5.21
CA GLN A 279 -30.06 -11.58 5.73
C GLN A 279 -29.63 -12.09 7.12
N ASN A 280 -28.33 -12.16 7.42
CA ASN A 280 -27.84 -12.56 8.74
C ASN A 280 -27.85 -11.41 9.77
N VAL A 281 -27.70 -10.15 9.33
CA VAL A 281 -27.96 -8.96 10.17
C VAL A 281 -29.42 -8.93 10.62
N GLN A 282 -30.36 -9.05 9.68
CA GLN A 282 -31.80 -9.04 9.98
C GLN A 282 -32.25 -10.22 10.86
N ARG A 283 -31.56 -11.36 10.78
CA ARG A 283 -31.76 -12.45 11.75
C ARG A 283 -31.30 -12.05 13.15
N SER A 284 -30.12 -11.43 13.26
CA SER A 284 -29.53 -11.05 14.55
C SER A 284 -30.27 -9.88 15.23
N ILE A 285 -30.85 -8.95 14.45
CA ILE A 285 -31.72 -7.89 15.00
C ILE A 285 -32.97 -8.49 15.67
N LYS A 286 -33.50 -9.60 15.16
CA LYS A 286 -34.64 -10.33 15.77
C LYS A 286 -34.27 -11.11 17.03
N GLU A 287 -32.97 -11.24 17.35
CA GLU A 287 -32.48 -11.84 18.61
C GLU A 287 -32.43 -10.81 19.77
N LEU A 288 -32.66 -9.52 19.49
CA LEU A 288 -32.67 -8.44 20.49
C LEU A 288 -33.94 -8.49 21.35
N GLN A 289 -33.77 -8.22 22.64
CA GLN A 289 -34.83 -8.15 23.65
C GLN A 289 -35.28 -6.70 23.91
N PRO A 290 -36.43 -6.42 24.55
CA PRO A 290 -36.95 -5.06 24.72
C PRO A 290 -36.01 -4.09 25.46
N GLN A 291 -35.16 -4.60 26.36
CA GLN A 291 -34.15 -3.81 27.06
C GLN A 291 -32.91 -3.49 26.21
N ASP A 292 -32.73 -4.13 25.05
CA ASP A 292 -31.57 -3.95 24.19
C ASP A 292 -31.67 -2.68 23.32
N ILE A 293 -30.51 -2.14 22.97
CA ILE A 293 -30.37 -0.86 22.27
C ILE A 293 -29.68 -1.09 20.94
N LEU A 294 -30.45 -1.02 19.85
CA LEU A 294 -29.92 -0.98 18.49
C LEU A 294 -29.51 0.46 18.15
N VAL A 295 -28.23 0.67 17.89
CA VAL A 295 -27.65 1.89 17.33
C VAL A 295 -27.43 1.64 15.84
N ALA A 296 -28.11 2.39 14.97
CA ALA A 296 -27.99 2.28 13.52
C ALA A 296 -27.60 3.65 12.94
N PRO A 297 -26.30 3.92 12.70
CA PRO A 297 -25.86 5.21 12.18
C PRO A 297 -26.25 5.43 10.72
N GLU A 298 -26.77 6.63 10.44
CA GLU A 298 -27.02 7.13 9.08
C GLU A 298 -25.68 7.40 8.38
N LEU A 299 -25.35 6.56 7.40
CA LEU A 299 -24.03 6.47 6.75
C LEU A 299 -24.21 6.48 5.23
N ASP A 300 -25.06 7.38 4.76
CA ASP A 300 -25.28 7.64 3.33
C ASP A 300 -24.05 8.33 2.72
N GLY A 301 -23.65 7.91 1.52
CA GLY A 301 -22.43 8.39 0.86
C GLY A 301 -21.11 7.78 1.36
N VAL A 302 -21.12 7.04 2.48
CA VAL A 302 -19.94 6.29 2.97
C VAL A 302 -20.02 4.83 2.50
N GLY A 303 -19.29 4.49 1.43
CA GLY A 303 -19.16 3.14 0.92
C GLY A 303 -18.25 2.25 1.78
N PHE A 304 -18.28 0.94 1.51
CA PHE A 304 -17.51 -0.07 2.27
C PHE A 304 -15.99 0.14 2.22
N LEU A 305 -15.47 0.72 1.11
CA LEU A 305 -14.05 0.99 0.89
C LEU A 305 -13.66 2.47 1.01
N ASP A 306 -14.59 3.35 1.42
CA ASP A 306 -14.37 4.80 1.45
C ASP A 306 -13.70 5.27 2.75
N PHE A 307 -12.55 4.68 3.07
CA PHE A 307 -11.84 4.92 4.34
C PHE A 307 -11.39 6.38 4.54
N ALA A 308 -11.31 7.17 3.47
CA ALA A 308 -11.07 8.62 3.54
C ALA A 308 -12.19 9.40 4.26
N GLN A 309 -13.42 8.87 4.31
CA GLN A 309 -14.57 9.47 5.01
C GLN A 309 -14.64 9.07 6.51
N SER A 310 -13.50 8.78 7.15
CA SER A 310 -13.47 8.29 8.53
C SER A 310 -14.06 9.30 9.53
N ALA A 311 -13.86 10.60 9.31
CA ALA A 311 -14.42 11.66 10.14
C ALA A 311 -15.96 11.70 10.08
N ASP A 312 -16.54 11.59 8.89
CA ASP A 312 -18.00 11.60 8.69
C ASP A 312 -18.66 10.37 9.31
N ALA A 313 -18.04 9.20 9.18
CA ALA A 313 -18.48 7.98 9.82
C ALA A 313 -18.45 8.08 11.35
N ILE A 314 -17.37 8.61 11.95
CA ILE A 314 -17.29 8.86 13.41
C ILE A 314 -18.41 9.81 13.85
N ALA A 315 -18.65 10.89 13.11
CA ALA A 315 -19.71 11.86 13.42
C ALA A 315 -21.12 11.24 13.30
N ALA A 316 -21.35 10.37 12.33
CA ALA A 316 -22.61 9.62 12.21
C ALA A 316 -22.87 8.70 13.41
N GLY A 317 -21.84 7.96 13.84
CA GLY A 317 -21.92 7.10 15.02
C GLY A 317 -22.23 7.88 16.30
N GLU A 318 -21.61 9.03 16.47
CA GLU A 318 -21.93 9.96 17.58
C GLU A 318 -23.39 10.42 17.54
N ARG A 319 -23.88 10.92 16.38
CA ARG A 319 -25.26 11.40 16.25
C ARG A 319 -26.27 10.31 16.61
N ALA A 320 -26.07 9.09 16.11
CA ALA A 320 -26.95 7.95 16.37
C ALA A 320 -26.95 7.53 17.85
N ALA A 321 -25.78 7.52 18.51
CA ALA A 321 -25.71 7.23 19.94
C ALA A 321 -26.32 8.36 20.80
N ARG A 322 -26.11 9.63 20.44
CA ARG A 322 -26.72 10.78 21.14
C ARG A 322 -28.24 10.79 21.03
N ALA A 323 -28.81 10.41 19.87
CA ALA A 323 -30.25 10.25 19.69
C ALA A 323 -30.85 9.21 20.66
N LEU A 324 -30.05 8.24 21.12
CA LEU A 324 -30.45 7.19 22.06
C LEU A 324 -30.05 7.51 23.51
N ALA A 325 -29.57 8.72 23.82
CA ALA A 325 -29.11 9.10 25.16
C ALA A 325 -30.16 8.86 26.26
N ALA A 326 -31.45 9.03 25.97
CA ALA A 326 -32.53 8.75 26.93
C ALA A 326 -32.65 7.26 27.31
N ARG A 327 -32.28 6.33 26.42
CA ARG A 327 -32.21 4.88 26.69
C ARG A 327 -30.87 4.46 27.31
N LEU A 328 -29.80 5.20 27.03
CA LEU A 328 -28.44 4.92 27.50
C LEU A 328 -28.16 5.48 28.91
N ALA A 329 -28.66 6.67 29.24
CA ALA A 329 -28.42 7.32 30.53
C ALA A 329 -28.86 6.50 31.77
N PRO A 330 -29.95 5.70 31.76
CA PRO A 330 -30.28 4.80 32.87
C PRO A 330 -29.24 3.70 33.15
N LEU A 331 -28.33 3.45 32.21
CA LEU A 331 -27.24 2.48 32.33
C LEU A 331 -25.94 3.10 32.89
N ALA A 332 -25.93 4.41 33.16
CA ALA A 332 -24.74 5.15 33.58
C ALA A 332 -24.28 4.77 35.00
N MET A 333 -22.96 4.70 35.18
CA MET A 333 -22.33 4.61 36.50
C MET A 333 -22.08 5.99 37.11
N GLU A 334 -21.94 6.02 38.44
CA GLU A 334 -21.46 7.20 39.17
C GLU A 334 -20.06 7.60 38.66
N ALA A 335 -19.72 8.90 38.67
CA ALA A 335 -18.52 9.42 38.01
C ALA A 335 -17.21 8.80 38.54
N LYS A 336 -17.04 8.65 39.85
CA LYS A 336 -15.84 8.05 40.44
C LYS A 336 -15.79 6.55 40.16
N GLN A 337 -16.93 5.86 40.27
CA GLN A 337 -17.02 4.43 39.95
C GLN A 337 -16.69 4.16 38.47
N TYR A 338 -17.20 4.97 37.54
CA TYR A 338 -16.89 4.86 36.12
C TYR A 338 -15.42 5.16 35.82
N ALA A 339 -14.83 6.17 36.46
CA ALA A 339 -13.41 6.48 36.31
C ALA A 339 -12.50 5.33 36.79
N LEU A 340 -12.85 4.66 37.89
CA LEU A 340 -12.14 3.46 38.36
C LEU A 340 -12.30 2.28 37.38
N PHE A 341 -13.51 2.08 36.85
CA PHE A 341 -13.81 1.04 35.86
C PHE A 341 -13.00 1.23 34.57
N GLU A 342 -13.04 2.43 33.99
CA GLU A 342 -12.32 2.77 32.75
C GLU A 342 -10.79 2.74 32.96
N ASN A 343 -10.28 3.20 34.11
CA ASN A 343 -8.85 3.08 34.45
C ASN A 343 -8.39 1.63 34.62
N GLY A 344 -9.26 0.72 35.05
CA GLY A 344 -8.97 -0.71 35.12
C GLY A 344 -8.93 -1.42 33.76
N ARG A 345 -9.58 -0.83 32.74
CA ARG A 345 -9.55 -1.30 31.34
C ARG A 345 -8.35 -0.75 30.57
N LEU A 346 -8.00 0.52 30.77
CA LEU A 346 -6.96 1.21 30.00
C LEU A 346 -5.59 0.52 30.17
N ALA A 347 -4.91 0.31 29.05
CA ALA A 347 -3.53 -0.16 29.06
C ALA A 347 -2.60 0.92 29.65
N PRO A 348 -1.48 0.55 30.31
CA PRO A 348 -0.47 1.50 30.72
C PRO A 348 -0.01 2.38 29.53
N PRO A 349 0.31 3.66 29.74
CA PRO A 349 0.85 4.51 28.68
C PRO A 349 2.06 3.85 28.03
N ALA A 350 2.11 3.85 26.69
CA ALA A 350 3.24 3.31 25.97
C ALA A 350 4.53 3.99 26.43
N LEU A 351 5.57 3.20 26.72
CA LEU A 351 6.90 3.72 27.02
C LEU A 351 7.36 4.62 25.87
N GLN A 352 7.98 5.76 26.20
CA GLN A 352 8.48 6.69 25.19
C GLN A 352 9.45 5.97 24.25
N ASP A 353 9.29 6.16 22.94
CA ASP A 353 10.12 5.51 21.91
C ASP A 353 11.54 6.11 21.86
N GLY A 354 12.34 5.80 22.89
CA GLY A 354 13.73 6.19 23.00
C GLY A 354 14.60 5.52 21.93
N ALA A 355 15.57 6.29 21.41
CA ALA A 355 16.62 5.76 20.56
C ALA A 355 17.64 5.00 21.43
N LEU A 356 17.69 3.67 21.30
CA LEU A 356 18.62 2.81 22.03
C LEU A 356 19.70 2.25 21.08
N PRO A 357 20.97 2.14 21.51
CA PRO A 357 22.03 1.53 20.72
C PRO A 357 21.69 0.07 20.37
N LEU A 358 21.80 -0.26 19.09
CA LEU A 358 21.53 -1.60 18.57
C LEU A 358 22.63 -2.57 19.01
N ALA A 359 22.31 -3.51 19.91
CA ALA A 359 23.23 -4.55 20.37
C ALA A 359 23.43 -5.65 19.32
N LYS A 360 22.36 -6.01 18.61
CA LYS A 360 22.35 -7.06 17.59
C LYS A 360 21.28 -6.78 16.54
N VAL A 361 21.60 -7.00 15.27
CA VAL A 361 20.64 -7.01 14.16
C VAL A 361 20.79 -8.32 13.38
N ASP A 362 19.86 -9.27 13.58
CA ASP A 362 19.81 -10.51 12.81
C ASP A 362 18.55 -10.59 11.93
N ALA A 363 18.58 -11.48 10.93
CA ALA A 363 17.45 -11.70 10.04
C ALA A 363 17.27 -13.19 9.70
N THR A 364 16.05 -13.57 9.35
CA THR A 364 15.69 -14.87 8.77
C THR A 364 14.84 -14.65 7.52
N SER A 365 14.91 -15.58 6.56
CA SER A 365 14.02 -15.62 5.39
C SER A 365 13.45 -17.02 5.22
N SER A 366 12.22 -17.11 4.72
CA SER A 366 11.54 -18.39 4.51
C SER A 366 11.92 -19.14 3.23
N GLY A 367 12.77 -18.56 2.37
CA GLY A 367 13.07 -19.10 1.04
C GLY A 367 14.51 -18.87 0.54
N ARG A 368 14.64 -18.26 -0.65
CA ARG A 368 15.89 -18.09 -1.40
C ARG A 368 16.64 -16.80 -1.07
N ILE A 369 16.00 -15.81 -0.45
CA ILE A 369 16.64 -14.53 -0.11
C ILE A 369 17.66 -14.75 1.01
N ASN A 370 18.89 -14.31 0.77
CA ASN A 370 19.96 -14.37 1.76
C ASN A 370 19.65 -13.45 2.94
N PRO A 371 19.55 -13.94 4.19
CA PRO A 371 19.22 -13.09 5.34
C PRO A 371 20.23 -11.96 5.58
N GLN A 372 21.50 -12.15 5.24
CA GLN A 372 22.51 -11.08 5.34
C GLN A 372 22.18 -9.90 4.43
N ALA A 373 21.55 -10.15 3.27
CA ALA A 373 21.11 -9.07 2.39
C ALA A 373 20.00 -8.23 3.03
N LEU A 374 19.09 -8.86 3.79
CA LEU A 374 18.02 -8.16 4.52
C LEU A 374 18.60 -7.28 5.64
N VAL A 375 19.58 -7.78 6.41
CA VAL A 375 20.27 -6.97 7.44
C VAL A 375 20.90 -5.73 6.81
N VAL A 376 21.69 -5.89 5.75
CA VAL A 376 22.36 -4.75 5.08
C VAL A 376 21.36 -3.77 4.47
N GLN A 377 20.28 -4.27 3.86
CA GLN A 377 19.26 -3.43 3.20
C GLN A 377 18.31 -2.74 4.18
N SER A 378 18.15 -3.26 5.41
CA SER A 378 17.40 -2.58 6.47
C SER A 378 18.01 -1.21 6.84
N GLY A 379 19.31 -1.02 6.60
CA GLY A 379 20.05 0.17 7.03
C GLY A 379 20.27 0.26 8.55
N LEU A 380 19.80 -0.72 9.33
CA LEU A 380 20.10 -0.85 10.75
C LEU A 380 21.55 -1.31 10.91
N VAL A 381 22.31 -0.62 11.77
CA VAL A 381 23.73 -0.87 11.99
C VAL A 381 23.98 -1.04 13.48
N GLU A 382 24.57 -2.17 13.86
CA GLU A 382 24.96 -2.45 15.25
C GLU A 382 25.85 -1.32 15.82
N GLY A 383 25.66 -1.02 17.09
CA GLY A 383 26.28 0.13 17.79
C GLY A 383 25.62 1.48 17.53
N LYS A 384 24.84 1.68 16.46
CA LYS A 384 24.07 2.92 16.27
C LYS A 384 22.75 2.87 17.03
N SER A 385 22.29 4.02 17.52
CA SER A 385 20.98 4.12 18.18
C SER A 385 19.84 4.14 17.17
N ALA A 386 18.76 3.39 17.47
CA ALA A 386 17.54 3.38 16.68
C ALA A 386 16.29 3.35 17.58
N THR A 387 15.24 4.09 17.20
CA THR A 387 13.90 4.00 17.82
C THR A 387 13.10 2.82 17.23
N VAL A 388 12.06 2.36 17.91
CA VAL A 388 11.09 1.35 17.40
C VAL A 388 10.47 1.82 16.09
N ALA A 389 10.12 3.11 15.98
CA ALA A 389 9.64 3.70 14.73
C ALA A 389 10.69 3.72 13.60
N GLN A 390 12.00 3.74 13.91
CA GLN A 390 13.06 3.57 12.91
C GLN A 390 13.21 2.10 12.48
N VAL A 391 13.12 1.15 13.43
CA VAL A 391 13.15 -0.30 13.15
C VAL A 391 11.95 -0.71 12.29
N ARG A 392 10.74 -0.24 12.61
CA ARG A 392 9.53 -0.47 11.80
C ARG A 392 9.69 0.10 10.37
N ARG A 393 10.18 1.34 10.22
CA ARG A 393 10.46 1.91 8.88
C ARG A 393 11.50 1.13 8.09
N ALA A 394 12.48 0.51 8.74
CA ALA A 394 13.45 -0.37 8.09
C ALA A 394 12.79 -1.66 7.55
N ALA A 395 11.83 -2.22 8.28
CA ALA A 395 11.02 -3.35 7.81
C ALA A 395 10.11 -2.98 6.63
N ASP A 396 9.47 -1.81 6.69
CA ASP A 396 8.65 -1.26 5.59
C ASP A 396 9.48 -1.07 4.31
N ALA A 397 10.70 -0.54 4.44
CA ALA A 397 11.63 -0.37 3.34
C ALA A 397 12.11 -1.71 2.73
N LEU A 398 12.18 -2.79 3.52
CA LEU A 398 12.43 -4.15 3.02
C LEU A 398 11.21 -4.71 2.28
N TYR A 399 9.99 -4.44 2.74
CA TYR A 399 8.77 -4.84 2.02
C TYR A 399 8.70 -4.23 0.61
N GLY A 400 9.17 -2.98 0.46
CA GLY A 400 9.33 -2.29 -0.81
C GLY A 400 10.19 -3.01 -1.87
N ARG A 401 10.93 -4.08 -1.52
CA ARG A 401 11.63 -4.94 -2.50
C ARG A 401 10.67 -5.61 -3.50
N GLY A 402 9.42 -5.84 -3.11
CA GLY A 402 8.38 -6.45 -3.94
C GLY A 402 8.49 -7.97 -4.12
N ASP A 403 9.41 -8.66 -3.44
CA ASP A 403 9.54 -10.13 -3.43
C ASP A 403 9.26 -10.77 -2.06
N LEU A 404 8.75 -9.98 -1.12
CA LEU A 404 8.36 -10.40 0.23
C LEU A 404 6.83 -10.34 0.39
N ALA A 405 6.26 -11.34 1.06
CA ALA A 405 4.85 -11.38 1.46
C ALA A 405 4.63 -10.70 2.82
N ARG A 406 5.62 -10.79 3.72
CA ARG A 406 5.58 -10.24 5.08
C ARG A 406 6.99 -9.90 5.57
N VAL A 407 7.11 -8.84 6.38
CA VAL A 407 8.32 -8.53 7.16
C VAL A 407 7.89 -8.22 8.59
N GLU A 408 8.35 -9.02 9.55
CA GLU A 408 8.09 -8.83 10.98
C GLU A 408 9.39 -8.47 11.70
N THR A 409 9.28 -7.77 12.84
CA THR A 409 10.43 -7.40 13.67
C THR A 409 10.20 -7.80 15.12
N ASP A 410 10.97 -8.75 15.63
CA ASP A 410 11.08 -8.95 17.07
C ASP A 410 12.02 -7.88 17.63
N ILE A 411 11.56 -7.12 18.63
CA ILE A 411 12.37 -6.10 19.30
C ILE A 411 12.46 -6.47 20.78
N SER A 412 13.68 -6.52 21.31
CA SER A 412 13.95 -6.79 22.74
C SER A 412 14.95 -5.78 23.27
N ASP A 413 14.55 -5.04 24.31
CA ASP A 413 15.40 -4.05 24.97
C ASP A 413 15.92 -4.61 26.30
N GLN A 414 17.24 -4.67 26.45
CA GLN A 414 17.94 -5.18 27.64
C GLN A 414 19.17 -4.31 27.91
N ASP A 415 19.43 -4.00 29.19
CA ASP A 415 20.59 -3.21 29.65
C ASP A 415 20.81 -1.88 28.88
N GLY A 416 19.71 -1.20 28.52
CA GLY A 416 19.74 0.06 27.75
C GLY A 416 20.16 -0.11 26.28
N LYS A 417 20.14 -1.33 25.74
CA LYS A 417 20.44 -1.64 24.34
C LYS A 417 19.26 -2.37 23.69
N ARG A 418 19.13 -2.23 22.38
CA ARG A 418 18.05 -2.81 21.57
C ARG A 418 18.57 -3.95 20.69
N SER A 419 17.94 -5.11 20.74
CA SER A 419 18.17 -6.21 19.81
C SER A 419 17.00 -6.31 18.84
N VAL A 420 17.29 -6.48 17.55
CA VAL A 420 16.30 -6.53 16.48
C VAL A 420 16.48 -7.82 15.68
N ARG A 421 15.39 -8.59 15.51
CA ARG A 421 15.32 -9.72 14.59
C ARG A 421 14.30 -9.46 13.50
N ILE A 422 14.74 -9.47 12.24
CA ILE A 422 13.88 -9.31 11.07
C ILE A 422 13.45 -10.70 10.58
N ARG A 423 12.16 -11.01 10.59
CA ARG A 423 11.62 -12.25 9.99
C ARG A 423 10.95 -11.92 8.67
N ALA A 424 11.53 -12.36 7.56
CA ALA A 424 10.98 -12.17 6.23
C ALA A 424 10.29 -13.44 5.72
N THR A 425 9.06 -13.31 5.23
CA THR A 425 8.38 -14.37 4.48
C THR A 425 8.38 -14.00 3.01
N GLU A 426 8.95 -14.84 2.16
CA GLU A 426 9.02 -14.64 0.72
C GLU A 426 7.66 -14.82 0.04
N ALA A 427 7.37 -13.97 -0.96
CA ALA A 427 6.20 -14.13 -1.80
C ALA A 427 6.53 -15.09 -2.95
N GLU A 428 6.09 -16.35 -2.86
CA GLU A 428 6.40 -17.39 -3.87
C GLU A 428 6.10 -16.92 -5.31
N TRP A 429 4.91 -16.32 -5.51
CA TRP A 429 4.47 -15.78 -6.79
C TRP A 429 5.34 -14.64 -7.32
N ALA A 430 6.00 -13.88 -6.43
CA ALA A 430 6.75 -12.67 -6.77
C ALA A 430 8.23 -12.95 -7.13
N SER A 431 8.67 -14.19 -6.97
CA SER A 431 10.06 -14.58 -7.25
C SER A 431 10.35 -14.79 -8.75
N ASP A 432 9.30 -15.06 -9.52
CA ASP A 432 9.28 -15.22 -10.97
C ASP A 432 8.03 -14.49 -11.50
N ARG A 433 8.15 -13.23 -11.94
CA ARG A 433 7.02 -12.33 -12.29
C ARG A 433 6.93 -12.07 -13.78
N LEU A 434 5.72 -12.01 -14.33
CA LEU A 434 5.40 -11.55 -15.68
C LEU A 434 4.42 -10.36 -15.61
N ARG A 435 4.86 -9.19 -16.07
CA ARG A 435 4.06 -7.98 -16.20
C ARG A 435 3.68 -7.74 -17.66
N VAL A 436 2.44 -7.33 -17.89
CA VAL A 436 1.86 -7.11 -19.22
C VAL A 436 1.32 -5.69 -19.32
N GLY A 437 1.68 -4.97 -20.39
CA GLY A 437 1.22 -3.59 -20.63
C GLY A 437 0.79 -3.39 -22.07
N LEU A 438 -0.22 -2.53 -22.25
CA LEU A 438 -0.65 -2.04 -23.55
C LEU A 438 -0.39 -0.54 -23.58
N GLU A 439 0.33 -0.09 -24.59
CA GLU A 439 0.54 1.32 -24.90
C GLU A 439 -0.24 1.67 -26.16
N LEU A 440 -0.95 2.79 -26.14
CA LEU A 440 -1.68 3.35 -27.28
C LEU A 440 -1.40 4.84 -27.33
N ALA A 441 -1.16 5.38 -28.51
CA ALA A 441 -1.13 6.82 -28.75
C ALA A 441 -1.79 7.11 -30.10
N SER A 442 -2.73 8.03 -30.10
CA SER A 442 -3.43 8.50 -31.30
C SER A 442 -3.54 10.02 -31.27
N ASP A 443 -3.22 10.65 -32.40
CA ASP A 443 -3.51 12.07 -32.66
C ASP A 443 -4.82 12.29 -33.44
N PHE A 444 -5.62 11.21 -33.60
CA PHE A 444 -6.82 11.12 -34.44
C PHE A 444 -6.61 11.51 -35.92
N SER A 445 -5.36 11.56 -36.38
CA SER A 445 -4.96 11.81 -37.76
C SER A 445 -3.95 10.75 -38.23
N ASP A 446 -2.70 11.13 -38.52
CA ASP A 446 -1.68 10.24 -39.10
C ASP A 446 -0.86 9.46 -38.06
N ALA A 447 -0.69 9.97 -36.83
CA ALA A 447 0.16 9.34 -35.82
C ALA A 447 -0.66 8.49 -34.85
N ASN A 448 -0.93 7.25 -35.29
CA ASN A 448 -1.56 6.22 -34.48
C ASN A 448 -0.54 5.11 -34.24
N THR A 449 -0.20 4.86 -32.97
CA THR A 449 0.76 3.82 -32.57
C THR A 449 0.21 2.95 -31.46
N PHE A 450 0.64 1.69 -31.45
CA PHE A 450 0.36 0.74 -30.38
C PHE A 450 1.61 -0.07 -30.02
N ALA A 451 1.71 -0.51 -28.77
CA ALA A 451 2.68 -1.51 -28.36
C ALA A 451 2.12 -2.44 -27.27
N LEU A 452 2.24 -3.75 -27.49
CA LEU A 452 2.12 -4.75 -26.44
C LEU A 452 3.51 -4.94 -25.82
N LYS A 453 3.64 -4.70 -24.52
CA LYS A 453 4.87 -4.91 -23.75
C LYS A 453 4.72 -6.05 -22.76
N LEU A 454 5.74 -6.89 -22.70
CA LEU A 454 5.91 -7.97 -21.74
C LEU A 454 7.21 -7.75 -20.97
N MET A 455 7.17 -7.88 -19.65
CA MET A 455 8.37 -7.87 -18.81
C MET A 455 8.37 -9.09 -17.90
N TYR A 456 9.41 -9.91 -18.00
CA TYR A 456 9.66 -11.02 -17.08
C TYR A 456 10.81 -10.68 -16.14
N VAL A 457 10.60 -10.85 -14.84
CA VAL A 457 11.62 -10.60 -13.80
C VAL A 457 11.74 -11.83 -12.90
N ARG A 458 12.95 -12.37 -12.78
CA ARG A 458 13.27 -13.44 -11.84
C ARG A 458 14.25 -12.95 -10.80
N THR A 459 13.84 -12.94 -9.53
CA THR A 459 14.65 -12.46 -8.40
C THR A 459 15.43 -13.60 -7.74
N SER A 460 16.41 -13.25 -6.89
CA SER A 460 17.17 -14.19 -6.06
C SER A 460 17.71 -15.41 -6.81
N VAL A 461 18.24 -15.19 -8.01
CA VAL A 461 18.82 -16.21 -8.91
C VAL A 461 20.04 -16.90 -8.27
N ASN A 462 20.70 -16.24 -7.32
CA ASN A 462 21.77 -16.82 -6.52
C ASN A 462 21.83 -16.18 -5.11
N ARG A 463 22.70 -16.73 -4.24
CA ARG A 463 22.92 -16.31 -2.84
C ARG A 463 23.32 -14.85 -2.63
N TRP A 464 23.62 -14.09 -3.67
CA TRP A 464 23.92 -12.65 -3.58
C TRP A 464 22.72 -11.77 -3.95
N GLY A 465 21.60 -12.36 -4.39
CA GLY A 465 20.38 -11.63 -4.77
C GLY A 465 20.40 -11.14 -6.22
N ALA A 466 21.10 -11.83 -7.12
CA ALA A 466 21.08 -11.49 -8.54
C ALA A 466 19.67 -11.63 -9.13
N GLU A 467 19.34 -10.83 -10.14
CA GLU A 467 18.03 -10.91 -10.83
C GLU A 467 18.18 -10.76 -12.35
N VAL A 468 17.44 -11.58 -13.09
CA VAL A 468 17.28 -11.47 -14.55
C VAL A 468 16.03 -10.63 -14.82
N ARG A 469 16.15 -9.62 -15.70
CA ARG A 469 15.01 -8.88 -16.26
C ARG A 469 15.04 -9.03 -17.79
N ALA A 470 13.96 -9.54 -18.36
CA ALA A 470 13.71 -9.56 -19.79
C ALA A 470 12.53 -8.64 -20.12
N VAL A 471 12.64 -7.86 -21.20
CA VAL A 471 11.59 -6.97 -21.72
C VAL A 471 11.40 -7.26 -23.20
N MET A 472 10.16 -7.26 -23.66
CA MET A 472 9.81 -7.43 -25.07
C MET A 472 8.66 -6.49 -25.43
N GLY A 473 8.85 -5.67 -26.47
CA GLY A 473 7.82 -4.81 -27.07
C GLY A 473 7.49 -5.26 -28.49
N ILE A 474 6.19 -5.30 -28.83
CA ILE A 474 5.69 -5.63 -30.17
C ILE A 474 4.65 -4.57 -30.57
N GLY A 475 4.82 -3.97 -31.76
CA GLY A 475 3.99 -2.88 -32.26
C GLY A 475 4.80 -2.03 -33.24
N ASP A 476 4.58 -0.71 -33.24
CA ASP A 476 5.37 0.26 -34.03
C ASP A 476 6.88 0.24 -33.70
N LYS A 477 7.19 0.01 -32.43
CA LYS A 477 8.54 -0.26 -31.94
C LYS A 477 8.58 -1.73 -31.52
N ARG A 478 9.55 -2.47 -32.08
CA ARG A 478 9.85 -3.85 -31.70
C ARG A 478 11.15 -3.86 -30.94
N ASP A 479 11.10 -4.21 -29.67
CA ASP A 479 12.29 -4.31 -28.82
C ASP A 479 12.31 -5.63 -28.07
N ALA A 480 13.51 -6.11 -27.78
CA ALA A 480 13.74 -7.28 -26.96
C ALA A 480 15.06 -7.09 -26.21
N GLY A 481 15.02 -7.09 -24.89
CA GLY A 481 16.18 -6.89 -24.04
C GLY A 481 16.24 -7.91 -22.91
N VAL A 482 17.46 -8.34 -22.57
CA VAL A 482 17.74 -9.12 -21.35
C VAL A 482 18.89 -8.48 -20.59
N GLN A 483 18.72 -8.34 -19.28
CA GLN A 483 19.71 -7.82 -18.36
C GLN A 483 19.87 -8.78 -17.20
N PHE A 484 21.11 -9.18 -16.91
CA PHE A 484 21.46 -9.90 -15.69
C PHE A 484 22.13 -8.91 -14.73
N TRP A 485 21.52 -8.67 -13.59
CA TRP A 485 22.02 -7.74 -12.57
C TRP A 485 22.53 -8.53 -11.38
N GLN A 486 23.78 -8.29 -11.01
CA GLN A 486 24.53 -9.09 -10.04
C GLN A 486 25.15 -8.18 -8.97
N PRO A 487 24.67 -8.22 -7.72
CA PRO A 487 25.36 -7.61 -6.59
C PRO A 487 26.76 -8.17 -6.40
N LEU A 488 27.70 -7.34 -5.99
CA LEU A 488 29.05 -7.73 -5.59
C LEU A 488 29.06 -8.13 -4.11
N GLY A 489 28.27 -9.17 -3.78
CA GLY A 489 28.03 -9.65 -2.41
C GLY A 489 26.56 -9.50 -1.95
N ALA A 490 26.17 -10.26 -0.93
CA ALA A 490 24.82 -10.23 -0.39
C ALA A 490 24.49 -8.85 0.21
N GLY A 491 23.44 -8.19 -0.29
CA GLY A 491 23.06 -6.84 0.12
C GLY A 491 23.99 -5.72 -0.36
N SER A 492 24.99 -6.03 -1.19
CA SER A 492 25.96 -5.03 -1.67
C SER A 492 25.29 -3.95 -2.50
N GLN A 493 25.63 -2.69 -2.22
CA GLN A 493 25.22 -1.53 -3.03
C GLN A 493 25.88 -1.53 -4.41
N TRP A 494 27.03 -2.19 -4.56
CA TRP A 494 27.75 -2.29 -5.83
C TRP A 494 27.26 -3.49 -6.63
N TYR A 495 27.10 -3.31 -7.93
CA TYR A 495 26.60 -4.34 -8.83
C TYR A 495 27.25 -4.26 -10.21
N VAL A 496 27.22 -5.37 -10.95
CA VAL A 496 27.44 -5.37 -12.40
C VAL A 496 26.16 -5.75 -13.13
N ALA A 497 25.90 -5.15 -14.28
CA ALA A 497 24.69 -5.37 -15.07
C ALA A 497 25.01 -5.51 -16.57
N PRO A 498 25.55 -6.65 -17.02
CA PRO A 498 25.58 -7.02 -18.43
C PRO A 498 24.17 -7.10 -19.03
N SER A 499 24.01 -6.62 -20.26
CA SER A 499 22.76 -6.72 -21.01
C SER A 499 22.96 -6.90 -22.50
N LEU A 500 21.97 -7.52 -23.13
CA LEU A 500 21.83 -7.64 -24.59
C LEU A 500 20.48 -7.03 -24.97
N GLN A 501 20.46 -6.22 -26.03
CA GLN A 501 19.26 -5.55 -26.51
C GLN A 501 19.18 -5.63 -28.04
N TYR A 502 17.98 -5.84 -28.55
CA TYR A 502 17.61 -5.68 -29.95
C TYR A 502 16.49 -4.64 -30.03
N GLY A 503 16.56 -3.75 -31.02
CA GLY A 503 15.51 -2.79 -31.32
C GLY A 503 15.31 -2.66 -32.83
N SER A 504 14.08 -2.50 -33.26
CA SER A 504 13.70 -2.17 -34.64
C SER A 504 12.49 -1.25 -34.65
N SER A 505 12.61 -0.15 -35.37
CA SER A 505 11.56 0.86 -35.53
C SER A 505 11.72 1.56 -36.87
N SER A 506 10.76 2.42 -37.22
CA SER A 506 10.93 3.42 -38.28
C SER A 506 10.64 4.81 -37.73
N GLY A 507 11.48 5.78 -38.06
CA GLY A 507 11.27 7.20 -37.74
C GLY A 507 10.98 7.99 -39.00
N ASP A 508 10.12 9.00 -38.89
CA ASP A 508 9.87 9.97 -39.93
C ASP A 508 10.87 11.14 -39.82
N VAL A 509 11.41 11.57 -40.97
CA VAL A 509 12.31 12.72 -41.08
C VAL A 509 11.47 13.92 -41.52
N PHE A 510 11.56 15.01 -40.79
CA PHE A 510 10.80 16.23 -41.04
C PHE A 510 11.71 17.38 -41.50
N ALA A 511 11.17 18.24 -42.37
CA ALA A 511 11.69 19.59 -42.61
C ALA A 511 10.50 20.55 -42.73
N ASP A 512 10.59 21.74 -42.13
CA ASP A 512 9.53 22.75 -42.09
C ASP A 512 8.15 22.20 -41.67
N GLY A 513 8.14 21.23 -40.74
CA GLY A 513 6.94 20.54 -40.26
C GLY A 513 6.32 19.52 -41.23
N ARG A 514 6.92 19.30 -42.41
CA ARG A 514 6.48 18.33 -43.42
C ARG A 514 7.33 17.06 -43.38
N ARG A 515 6.68 15.91 -43.56
CA ARG A 515 7.33 14.59 -43.61
C ARG A 515 8.05 14.42 -44.96
N LEU A 516 9.38 14.36 -44.94
CA LEU A 516 10.21 14.21 -46.15
C LEU A 516 10.44 12.74 -46.53
N SER A 517 10.78 11.92 -45.54
CA SER A 517 11.13 10.50 -45.74
C SER A 517 10.88 9.70 -44.46
N ARG A 518 10.80 8.38 -44.59
CA ARG A 518 10.76 7.45 -43.45
C ARG A 518 12.00 6.57 -43.47
N ILE A 519 12.74 6.52 -42.37
CA ILE A 519 13.95 5.72 -42.22
C ILE A 519 13.66 4.56 -41.27
N GLY A 520 13.86 3.34 -41.74
CA GLY A 520 13.85 2.12 -40.94
C GLY A 520 15.22 1.92 -40.28
N TYR A 521 15.20 1.68 -38.98
CA TYR A 521 16.39 1.41 -38.16
C TYR A 521 16.24 0.06 -37.47
N ASN A 522 17.34 -0.69 -37.40
CA ASN A 522 17.49 -1.77 -36.43
C ASN A 522 18.85 -1.68 -35.74
N ALA A 523 18.93 -2.19 -34.52
CA ALA A 523 20.20 -2.32 -33.83
C ALA A 523 20.23 -3.51 -32.86
N ARG A 524 21.45 -3.97 -32.63
CA ARG A 524 21.82 -4.94 -31.60
C ARG A 524 22.88 -4.28 -30.72
N SER A 525 22.63 -4.23 -29.43
CA SER A 525 23.52 -3.64 -28.43
C SER A 525 23.91 -4.69 -27.39
N ALA A 526 25.19 -4.71 -27.03
CA ALA A 526 25.71 -5.44 -25.89
C ALA A 526 26.37 -4.44 -24.93
N SER A 527 25.92 -4.41 -23.69
CA SER A 527 26.38 -3.43 -22.69
C SER A 527 26.94 -4.13 -21.46
N PHE A 528 28.01 -3.57 -20.90
CA PHE A 528 28.51 -3.93 -19.59
C PHE A 528 28.50 -2.69 -18.69
N THR A 529 27.91 -2.82 -17.51
CA THR A 529 27.71 -1.72 -16.56
C THR A 529 28.28 -2.11 -15.20
N LEU A 530 29.06 -1.23 -14.59
CA LEU A 530 29.36 -1.23 -13.15
C LEU A 530 28.52 -0.11 -12.52
N GLY A 531 27.73 -0.43 -11.50
CA GLY A 531 26.88 0.55 -10.84
C GLY A 531 26.93 0.47 -9.32
N ARG A 532 26.48 1.55 -8.69
CA ARG A 532 26.30 1.68 -7.24
C ARG A 532 24.92 2.22 -6.93
N GLN A 533 24.12 1.46 -6.20
CA GLN A 533 22.85 1.91 -5.63
C GLN A 533 23.09 2.93 -4.50
N LEU A 534 22.23 3.95 -4.46
CA LEU A 534 22.26 5.05 -3.51
C LEU A 534 21.02 4.92 -2.61
N GLY A 535 21.10 3.99 -1.66
CA GLY A 535 19.93 3.56 -0.89
C GLY A 535 18.80 3.07 -1.80
N ASN A 536 17.55 3.44 -1.46
CA ASN A 536 16.36 3.09 -2.24
C ASN A 536 15.94 4.15 -3.28
N TRP A 537 16.69 5.25 -3.42
CA TRP A 537 16.26 6.44 -4.17
C TRP A 537 17.02 6.69 -5.49
N GLY A 538 18.12 6.01 -5.77
CA GLY A 538 18.92 6.30 -6.96
C GLY A 538 20.05 5.33 -7.24
N ASP A 539 20.77 5.58 -8.33
CA ASP A 539 22.04 4.92 -8.63
C ASP A 539 23.01 5.78 -9.45
N ALA A 540 24.29 5.41 -9.40
CA ALA A 540 25.33 5.91 -10.30
C ALA A 540 25.88 4.73 -11.12
N GLN A 541 26.08 4.92 -12.42
CA GLN A 541 26.50 3.89 -13.36
C GLN A 541 27.65 4.38 -14.24
N VAL A 542 28.62 3.51 -14.49
CA VAL A 542 29.62 3.65 -15.55
C VAL A 542 29.62 2.39 -16.41
N GLY A 543 29.73 2.52 -17.72
CA GLY A 543 29.68 1.35 -18.58
C GLY A 543 30.15 1.59 -20.01
N VAL A 544 30.08 0.52 -20.79
CA VAL A 544 30.40 0.49 -22.21
C VAL A 544 29.32 -0.28 -22.96
N THR A 545 28.90 0.25 -24.10
CA THR A 545 27.90 -0.34 -25.00
C THR A 545 28.51 -0.50 -26.39
N ARG A 546 28.60 -1.74 -26.88
CA ARG A 546 28.93 -2.05 -28.28
C ARG A 546 27.63 -2.20 -29.05
N ARG A 547 27.44 -1.38 -30.09
CA ARG A 547 26.22 -1.35 -30.91
C ARG A 547 26.55 -1.65 -32.36
N SER A 548 25.75 -2.51 -32.99
CA SER A 548 25.69 -2.70 -34.44
C SER A 548 24.31 -2.25 -34.91
N ALA A 549 24.27 -1.32 -35.86
CA ALA A 549 23.04 -0.72 -36.36
C ALA A 549 22.93 -0.85 -37.89
N GLY A 550 21.73 -1.10 -38.39
CA GLY A 550 21.37 -1.02 -39.80
C GLY A 550 20.35 0.10 -40.05
N THR A 551 20.55 0.88 -41.10
CA THR A 551 19.59 1.89 -41.56
C THR A 551 19.23 1.69 -43.03
N ARG A 552 17.96 1.92 -43.36
CA ARG A 552 17.46 1.93 -44.74
C ARG A 552 16.38 3.00 -44.89
N VAL A 553 16.32 3.67 -46.05
CA VAL A 553 15.15 4.48 -46.40
C VAL A 553 14.01 3.53 -46.75
N VAL A 554 12.84 3.78 -46.17
CA VAL A 554 11.60 3.00 -46.36
C VAL A 554 10.59 3.78 -47.18
N VAL A 555 10.58 5.11 -47.08
CA VAL A 555 9.77 5.99 -47.94
C VAL A 555 10.62 7.19 -48.37
N PRO A 556 10.77 7.47 -49.68
CA PRO A 556 10.41 6.59 -50.79
C PRO A 556 11.29 5.33 -50.79
N GLU A 557 10.70 4.17 -51.11
CA GLU A 557 11.48 2.93 -51.30
C GLU A 557 12.16 2.97 -52.67
N VAL A 558 13.49 3.02 -52.68
CA VAL A 558 14.30 3.06 -53.90
C VAL A 558 15.02 1.72 -54.05
N ALA A 559 14.61 0.94 -55.04
CA ALA A 559 15.17 -0.38 -55.33
C ALA A 559 16.70 -0.31 -55.56
N GLY A 560 17.43 -1.25 -54.97
CA GLY A 560 18.91 -1.28 -55.03
C GLY A 560 19.63 -0.43 -53.99
N THR A 561 18.93 0.37 -53.16
CA THR A 561 19.58 1.16 -52.10
C THR A 561 20.19 0.23 -51.02
N PRO A 562 21.51 0.27 -50.77
CA PRO A 562 22.12 -0.60 -49.78
C PRO A 562 21.71 -0.23 -48.35
N THR A 563 21.52 -1.24 -47.50
CA THR A 563 21.35 -1.01 -46.05
C THR A 563 22.69 -0.59 -45.46
N ALA A 564 22.80 0.68 -45.04
CA ALA A 564 23.99 1.16 -44.36
C ALA A 564 24.14 0.46 -43.00
N ARG A 565 25.33 -0.03 -42.69
CA ARG A 565 25.65 -0.65 -41.40
C ARG A 565 26.69 0.17 -40.65
N ALA A 566 26.41 0.50 -39.40
CA ALA A 566 27.32 1.19 -38.51
C ALA A 566 27.68 0.32 -37.31
N PHE A 567 28.92 0.45 -36.84
CA PHE A 567 29.39 -0.15 -35.59
C PHE A 567 29.95 0.94 -34.69
N ASP A 568 29.53 0.94 -33.44
CA ASP A 568 29.79 1.99 -32.48
C ASP A 568 30.14 1.38 -31.12
N THR A 569 31.06 2.02 -30.39
CA THR A 569 31.37 1.69 -28.99
C THR A 569 31.20 2.95 -28.17
N THR A 570 30.15 3.01 -27.36
CA THR A 570 29.83 4.16 -26.53
C THR A 570 30.22 3.87 -25.08
N GLN A 571 31.09 4.68 -24.50
CA GLN A 571 31.33 4.74 -23.06
C GLN A 571 30.29 5.67 -22.45
N PHE A 572 29.75 5.34 -21.28
CA PHE A 572 28.75 6.18 -20.62
C PHE A 572 28.98 6.33 -19.11
N LEU A 573 28.57 7.48 -18.60
CA LEU A 573 28.35 7.78 -17.18
C LEU A 573 26.87 8.18 -17.04
N ARG A 574 26.17 7.64 -16.04
CA ARG A 574 24.78 7.98 -15.73
C ARG A 574 24.57 8.14 -14.24
N TYR A 575 23.79 9.12 -13.84
CA TYR A 575 23.38 9.37 -12.46
C TYR A 575 21.87 9.55 -12.42
N ARG A 576 21.20 8.78 -11.56
CA ARG A 576 19.73 8.76 -11.47
C ARG A 576 19.26 8.92 -10.04
N VAL A 577 18.20 9.70 -9.89
CA VAL A 577 17.43 9.82 -8.65
C VAL A 577 15.96 9.74 -9.01
N ASP A 578 15.18 9.01 -8.22
CA ASP A 578 13.74 8.89 -8.37
C ASP A 578 13.10 8.69 -7.00
N THR A 579 12.42 9.72 -6.52
CA THR A 579 11.67 9.73 -5.25
C THR A 579 10.18 10.02 -5.45
N LEU A 580 9.69 9.95 -6.70
CA LEU A 580 8.29 10.27 -7.02
C LEU A 580 7.33 9.17 -6.55
N ASP A 581 6.23 9.59 -5.92
CA ASP A 581 5.11 8.74 -5.52
C ASP A 581 4.21 8.33 -6.70
N SER A 582 4.20 9.12 -7.78
CA SER A 582 3.53 8.80 -9.05
C SER A 582 4.31 9.40 -10.22
N LEU A 583 4.26 8.76 -11.41
CA LEU A 583 4.90 9.31 -12.62
C LEU A 583 4.02 10.35 -13.33
N GLY A 584 2.70 10.15 -13.37
CA GLY A 584 1.79 11.03 -14.12
C GLY A 584 1.34 12.27 -13.36
N PHE A 585 1.07 12.12 -12.05
CA PHE A 585 0.60 13.18 -11.15
C PHE A 585 1.22 13.00 -9.76
N PRO A 586 2.54 13.24 -9.59
CA PRO A 586 3.18 13.13 -8.29
C PRO A 586 2.61 14.15 -7.30
N SER A 587 2.46 13.73 -6.03
CA SER A 587 2.19 14.65 -4.92
C SER A 587 3.47 15.09 -4.21
N ARG A 588 4.54 14.30 -4.31
CA ARG A 588 5.81 14.54 -3.60
C ARG A 588 7.01 13.93 -4.32
N GLY A 589 8.19 14.41 -3.94
CA GLY A 589 9.47 13.93 -4.46
C GLY A 589 9.90 14.56 -5.77
N TYR A 590 10.96 13.99 -6.35
CA TYR A 590 11.65 14.47 -7.53
C TYR A 590 12.30 13.32 -8.29
N LEU A 591 12.46 13.49 -9.59
CA LEU A 591 13.18 12.60 -10.50
C LEU A 591 14.30 13.39 -11.20
N LEU A 592 15.45 12.75 -11.37
CA LEU A 592 16.62 13.28 -12.07
C LEU A 592 17.27 12.14 -12.86
N ASP A 593 17.54 12.35 -14.14
CA ASP A 593 18.34 11.45 -14.96
C ASP A 593 19.38 12.28 -15.72
N ALA A 594 20.65 12.10 -15.39
CA ALA A 594 21.77 12.77 -16.03
C ALA A 594 22.65 11.73 -16.73
N SER A 595 22.91 11.91 -18.02
CA SER A 595 23.78 11.04 -18.79
C SER A 595 24.85 11.81 -19.56
N LEU A 596 26.03 11.20 -19.65
CA LEU A 596 27.13 11.60 -20.51
C LEU A 596 27.60 10.37 -21.29
N GLU A 597 27.59 10.47 -22.61
CA GLU A 597 28.00 9.42 -23.54
C GLU A 597 29.17 9.92 -24.39
N ARG A 598 30.14 9.03 -24.64
CA ARG A 598 31.26 9.27 -25.54
C ARG A 598 31.50 8.04 -26.42
N SER A 599 31.36 8.20 -27.72
CA SER A 599 31.82 7.24 -28.71
C SER A 599 33.20 7.66 -29.25
N PRO A 600 34.28 6.93 -28.94
CA PRO A 600 35.57 7.10 -29.64
C PRO A 600 35.36 6.65 -31.09
N GLY A 601 35.40 7.59 -32.03
CA GLY A 601 34.95 7.37 -33.41
C GLY A 601 35.70 6.25 -34.14
N SER A 602 35.00 5.52 -35.02
CA SER A 602 35.58 4.43 -35.82
C SER A 602 36.01 4.94 -37.21
N ASN A 603 37.30 4.84 -37.53
CA ASN A 603 37.95 5.01 -38.83
C ASN A 603 37.64 6.25 -39.72
N SER A 604 36.73 7.15 -39.36
CA SER A 604 36.27 8.28 -40.20
C SER A 604 36.34 9.66 -39.54
N GLY A 605 36.83 9.75 -38.30
CA GLY A 605 37.16 11.02 -37.62
C GLY A 605 36.14 11.47 -36.55
N ALA A 606 36.64 12.28 -35.61
CA ALA A 606 35.98 12.83 -34.43
C ALA A 606 35.39 11.80 -33.42
N SER A 607 35.63 12.03 -32.12
CA SER A 607 34.85 11.36 -31.07
C SER A 607 33.52 12.07 -30.90
N LEU A 608 32.42 11.33 -30.86
CA LEU A 608 31.09 11.88 -30.64
C LEU A 608 30.80 11.90 -29.14
N ALA A 609 30.63 13.09 -28.54
CA ALA A 609 30.04 13.21 -27.21
C ALA A 609 28.56 13.62 -27.29
N ARG A 610 27.77 13.08 -26.37
CA ARG A 610 26.37 13.43 -26.12
C ARG A 610 26.14 13.58 -24.63
N SER A 611 25.24 14.47 -24.25
CA SER A 611 24.85 14.66 -22.86
C SER A 611 23.35 14.90 -22.77
N SER A 612 22.72 14.42 -21.73
CA SER A 612 21.33 14.76 -21.42
C SER A 612 21.09 14.92 -19.93
N LEU A 613 20.10 15.74 -19.60
CA LEU A 613 19.63 16.02 -18.25
C LEU A 613 18.12 16.11 -18.29
N VAL A 614 17.43 15.24 -17.56
CA VAL A 614 15.98 15.25 -17.37
C VAL A 614 15.70 15.44 -15.88
N GLY A 615 14.83 16.38 -15.55
CA GLY A 615 14.41 16.68 -14.18
C GLY A 615 12.90 16.82 -14.07
N MET A 616 12.33 16.30 -12.98
CA MET A 616 10.94 16.50 -12.60
C MET A 616 10.84 16.76 -11.10
N ALA A 617 10.01 17.72 -10.69
CA ALA A 617 9.66 17.97 -9.30
C ALA A 617 8.14 17.96 -9.14
N ALA A 618 7.65 17.31 -8.09
CA ALA A 618 6.23 17.26 -7.76
C ALA A 618 5.67 18.63 -7.38
N LEU A 619 4.41 18.87 -7.73
CA LEU A 619 3.63 20.04 -7.32
C LEU A 619 2.29 19.59 -6.76
N HIS A 620 1.98 20.00 -5.53
CA HIS A 620 0.77 19.55 -4.84
C HIS A 620 0.14 20.63 -3.96
N THR A 621 -1.20 20.61 -3.94
CA THR A 621 -2.09 21.27 -2.96
C THR A 621 -3.27 20.32 -2.72
N GLU A 622 -4.09 20.54 -1.69
CA GLU A 622 -5.22 19.64 -1.32
C GLU A 622 -6.05 19.13 -2.51
N ASN A 623 -6.29 19.99 -3.52
CA ASN A 623 -7.14 19.67 -4.67
C ASN A 623 -6.36 19.47 -6.00
N TRP A 624 -5.05 19.75 -6.06
CA TRP A 624 -4.27 19.69 -7.30
C TRP A 624 -2.99 18.86 -7.13
N ALA A 625 -2.67 18.07 -8.15
CA ALA A 625 -1.41 17.35 -8.26
C ALA A 625 -0.84 17.49 -9.68
N GLY A 626 0.47 17.34 -9.83
CA GLY A 626 1.18 17.53 -11.09
C GLY A 626 2.66 17.79 -10.87
N HIS A 627 3.30 18.46 -11.83
CA HIS A 627 4.75 18.54 -11.85
C HIS A 627 5.29 19.72 -12.65
N LEU A 628 6.47 20.17 -12.23
CA LEU A 628 7.39 20.93 -13.06
C LEU A 628 8.39 19.96 -13.70
N TYR A 629 8.53 20.01 -15.01
CA TYR A 629 9.42 19.17 -15.81
C TYR A 629 10.40 20.03 -16.61
N GLY A 630 11.63 19.57 -16.75
CA GLY A 630 12.62 20.13 -17.66
C GLY A 630 13.51 19.06 -18.27
N GLU A 631 13.84 19.20 -19.55
CA GLU A 631 14.87 18.40 -20.21
C GLU A 631 15.83 19.29 -21.01
N TRP A 632 17.08 18.88 -21.03
CA TRP A 632 18.13 19.41 -21.90
C TRP A 632 18.92 18.25 -22.49
N ALA A 633 19.24 18.32 -23.77
CA ALA A 633 20.14 17.36 -24.40
C ALA A 633 20.99 18.01 -25.49
N HIS A 634 22.21 17.51 -25.68
CA HIS A 634 23.15 18.04 -26.65
C HIS A 634 23.95 16.93 -27.32
N ALA A 635 24.25 17.09 -28.61
CA ALA A 635 25.16 16.25 -29.38
C ALA A 635 26.21 17.09 -30.12
N GLN A 636 27.46 16.64 -30.07
CA GLN A 636 28.57 17.27 -30.82
C GLN A 636 28.40 17.15 -32.34
N GLN A 637 27.66 16.16 -32.82
CA GLN A 637 27.29 15.99 -34.24
C GLN A 637 26.02 15.14 -34.37
N GLY A 638 25.22 15.42 -35.40
CA GLY A 638 23.90 14.79 -35.60
C GLY A 638 22.85 15.28 -34.59
N ALA A 639 21.71 14.60 -34.55
CA ALA A 639 20.65 14.92 -33.60
C ALA A 639 21.04 14.60 -32.14
N ALA A 640 20.48 15.38 -31.21
CA ALA A 640 20.45 15.10 -29.79
C ALA A 640 19.82 13.72 -29.48
N PRO A 641 20.09 13.10 -28.32
CA PRO A 641 19.49 11.83 -27.93
C PRO A 641 17.99 11.90 -27.57
N LEU A 642 17.38 13.09 -27.54
CA LEU A 642 15.96 13.32 -27.25
C LEU A 642 15.30 14.04 -28.43
N ASN A 643 13.99 13.84 -28.61
CA ASN A 643 13.15 14.55 -29.58
C ASN A 643 11.95 15.18 -28.87
N LEU A 644 11.40 16.23 -29.45
CA LEU A 644 10.15 16.86 -29.02
C LEU A 644 9.07 16.68 -30.11
N GLY A 645 7.82 16.72 -29.71
CA GLY A 645 6.66 16.60 -30.58
C GLY A 645 5.56 15.74 -29.96
N GLY A 646 4.29 16.16 -30.09
CA GLY A 646 3.12 15.43 -29.59
C GLY A 646 2.65 15.82 -28.18
N PHE A 647 1.74 15.01 -27.62
CA PHE A 647 1.07 15.30 -26.34
C PHE A 647 2.05 15.45 -25.18
N LEU A 648 1.89 16.54 -24.42
CA LEU A 648 2.77 16.96 -23.33
C LEU A 648 4.26 17.13 -23.73
N ARG A 649 4.60 17.17 -25.02
CA ARG A 649 5.98 17.34 -25.53
C ARG A 649 6.02 18.39 -26.67
N LEU A 650 5.42 19.55 -26.43
CA LEU A 650 4.94 20.55 -27.40
C LEU A 650 3.58 20.18 -28.02
N SER A 651 2.58 20.00 -27.15
CA SER A 651 1.18 19.72 -27.50
C SER A 651 0.64 20.59 -28.65
N GLY A 652 0.03 19.95 -29.66
CA GLY A 652 -0.37 20.58 -30.92
C GLY A 652 0.67 20.49 -32.04
N THR A 653 1.83 19.87 -31.80
CA THR A 653 2.78 19.47 -32.87
C THR A 653 2.67 17.97 -33.18
N ALA A 654 3.14 17.58 -34.37
CA ALA A 654 3.26 16.16 -34.74
C ALA A 654 4.31 15.46 -33.85
N ALA A 655 4.10 14.17 -33.56
CA ALA A 655 4.99 13.38 -32.72
C ALA A 655 6.43 13.34 -33.28
N ASP A 656 7.43 13.48 -32.39
CA ASP A 656 8.88 13.49 -32.71
C ASP A 656 9.34 14.47 -33.81
N SER A 657 8.52 15.49 -34.15
CA SER A 657 8.75 16.41 -35.28
C SER A 657 9.76 17.54 -35.01
N VAL A 658 10.12 17.78 -33.74
CA VAL A 658 11.06 18.84 -33.34
C VAL A 658 12.37 18.19 -32.88
N GLN A 659 13.39 18.34 -33.73
CA GLN A 659 14.71 17.73 -33.60
C GLN A 659 15.80 18.81 -33.74
N GLY A 660 17.04 18.50 -33.34
CA GLY A 660 18.20 19.39 -33.50
C GLY A 660 19.43 18.88 -32.76
N ARG A 661 20.57 19.54 -32.91
CA ARG A 661 21.82 19.22 -32.17
C ARG A 661 21.70 19.50 -30.67
N THR A 662 20.89 20.49 -30.28
CA THR A 662 20.56 20.79 -28.89
C THR A 662 19.05 20.81 -28.72
N ILE A 663 18.54 20.20 -27.66
CA ILE A 663 17.15 20.22 -27.25
C ILE A 663 17.09 20.92 -25.88
N ALA A 664 16.10 21.78 -25.70
CA ALA A 664 15.74 22.31 -24.39
C ALA A 664 14.21 22.43 -24.30
N PHE A 665 13.62 21.92 -23.23
CA PHE A 665 12.18 21.94 -23.01
C PHE A 665 11.85 22.04 -21.52
N ALA A 666 10.77 22.74 -21.22
CA ALA A 666 10.19 22.85 -19.88
C ALA A 666 8.67 22.79 -19.98
N ARG A 667 8.05 22.16 -18.98
CA ARG A 667 6.59 21.98 -18.91
C ARG A 667 6.10 22.05 -17.47
N LEU A 668 5.00 22.75 -17.28
CA LEU A 668 4.15 22.67 -16.09
C LEU A 668 2.94 21.80 -16.42
N VAL A 669 2.62 20.84 -15.56
CA VAL A 669 1.35 20.09 -15.57
C VAL A 669 0.66 20.28 -14.23
N LEU A 670 -0.64 20.58 -14.25
CA LEU A 670 -1.48 20.62 -13.06
C LEU A 670 -2.85 20.01 -13.37
N ALA A 671 -3.31 19.10 -12.51
CA ALA A 671 -4.63 18.47 -12.64
C ALA A 671 -5.36 18.35 -11.30
N ARG A 672 -6.66 18.60 -11.33
CA ARG A 672 -7.58 18.53 -10.19
C ARG A 672 -8.33 17.20 -10.19
N ARG A 673 -8.53 16.58 -9.03
CA ARG A 673 -9.43 15.43 -8.85
C ARG A 673 -10.88 15.85 -9.14
N VAL A 674 -11.51 15.18 -10.10
CA VAL A 674 -12.92 15.42 -10.49
C VAL A 674 -13.81 14.17 -10.31
N GLY A 675 -13.22 13.02 -10.02
CA GLY A 675 -13.93 11.78 -9.71
C GLY A 675 -12.97 10.63 -9.41
N ALA A 676 -13.52 9.42 -9.37
CA ALA A 676 -12.75 8.18 -9.32
C ALA A 676 -13.52 7.08 -10.07
N LEU A 677 -12.79 6.11 -10.63
CA LEU A 677 -13.37 4.83 -11.06
C LEU A 677 -13.43 3.86 -9.87
N PRO A 678 -14.24 2.78 -9.97
CA PRO A 678 -14.15 1.66 -9.04
C PRO A 678 -12.71 1.12 -8.98
N VAL A 679 -12.23 0.83 -7.76
CA VAL A 679 -10.86 0.37 -7.42
C VAL A 679 -10.41 -0.86 -8.22
N THR A 680 -11.37 -1.62 -8.76
CA THR A 680 -11.14 -2.79 -9.61
C THR A 680 -10.73 -2.42 -11.04
N LEU A 681 -11.20 -1.30 -11.59
CA LEU A 681 -10.96 -0.85 -12.97
C LEU A 681 -9.88 0.25 -13.07
N GLY A 682 -9.80 1.11 -12.06
CA GLY A 682 -8.85 2.22 -12.03
C GLY A 682 -8.88 2.97 -10.70
N GLY A 683 -8.33 4.18 -10.70
CA GLY A 683 -8.26 5.08 -9.55
C GLY A 683 -8.85 6.44 -9.86
N THR A 684 -8.07 7.49 -9.57
CA THR A 684 -8.56 8.87 -9.64
C THR A 684 -8.77 9.35 -11.08
N VAL A 685 -9.89 10.01 -11.32
CA VAL A 685 -10.17 10.77 -12.55
C VAL A 685 -9.80 12.24 -12.29
N ARG A 686 -8.98 12.82 -13.15
CA ARG A 686 -8.51 14.21 -13.06
C ARG A 686 -8.84 14.99 -14.32
N ALA A 687 -9.13 16.28 -14.15
CA ALA A 687 -9.16 17.26 -15.24
C ALA A 687 -7.97 18.20 -15.04
N GLY A 688 -7.18 18.44 -16.09
CA GLY A 688 -5.94 19.19 -15.98
C GLY A 688 -5.55 19.92 -17.26
N PHE A 689 -4.43 20.64 -17.14
CA PHE A 689 -3.84 21.38 -18.24
C PHE A 689 -2.31 21.29 -18.19
N SER A 690 -1.68 21.62 -19.33
CA SER A 690 -0.24 21.81 -19.43
C SER A 690 0.10 23.18 -20.01
N LEU A 691 1.26 23.70 -19.60
CA LEU A 691 1.93 24.83 -20.23
C LEU A 691 3.35 24.38 -20.59
N GLU A 692 3.73 24.56 -21.85
CA GLU A 692 4.89 23.90 -22.45
C GLU A 692 5.72 24.90 -23.26
N THR A 693 7.05 24.83 -23.15
CA THR A 693 7.95 25.64 -23.98
C THR A 693 9.26 24.94 -24.24
N GLY A 694 9.77 25.03 -25.47
CA GLY A 694 11.02 24.39 -25.85
C GLY A 694 11.31 24.46 -27.34
N GLY A 695 12.32 23.72 -27.79
CA GLY A 695 12.70 23.63 -29.19
C GLY A 695 13.95 22.78 -29.43
N GLY A 696 14.22 22.52 -30.71
CA GLY A 696 15.49 22.00 -31.21
C GLY A 696 16.30 23.13 -31.84
N PHE A 697 17.61 23.12 -31.63
CA PHE A 697 18.53 24.19 -32.02
C PHE A 697 19.81 23.61 -32.63
N ASP A 698 20.19 24.10 -33.80
CA ASP A 698 21.49 23.85 -34.44
C ASP A 698 22.47 25.02 -34.16
N GLN A 699 23.65 25.03 -34.79
CA GLN A 699 24.89 25.63 -34.25
C GLN A 699 24.87 27.13 -33.85
N ASP A 700 23.88 27.92 -34.28
CA ASP A 700 23.69 29.30 -33.83
C ASP A 700 23.15 29.33 -32.39
N LEU A 701 24.07 29.24 -31.42
CA LEU A 701 23.86 29.27 -29.96
C LEU A 701 23.11 30.51 -29.41
N SER A 702 22.70 31.45 -30.25
CA SER A 702 21.72 32.46 -29.87
C SER A 702 20.34 31.80 -29.71
N ILE A 703 19.86 31.64 -28.47
CA ILE A 703 18.46 31.32 -28.18
C ILE A 703 17.60 32.54 -28.57
N ARG A 704 17.36 32.72 -29.87
CA ARG A 704 16.45 33.75 -30.38
C ARG A 704 15.05 33.36 -29.93
N SER A 705 14.30 34.31 -29.36
CA SER A 705 12.94 34.07 -28.87
C SER A 705 12.00 33.51 -29.97
N SER A 706 12.33 33.73 -31.24
CA SER A 706 11.59 33.27 -32.42
C SER A 706 11.72 31.78 -32.77
N SER A 707 12.73 31.05 -32.26
CA SER A 707 12.87 29.59 -32.52
C SER A 707 12.32 28.72 -31.39
N ARG A 708 11.92 29.34 -30.27
CA ARG A 708 11.31 28.66 -29.12
C ARG A 708 9.80 28.51 -29.36
N LYS A 709 9.32 27.27 -29.41
CA LYS A 709 7.89 26.97 -29.45
C LYS A 709 7.26 27.10 -28.06
N GLN A 710 5.98 27.47 -28.06
CA GLN A 710 5.11 27.53 -26.90
C GLN A 710 3.83 26.75 -27.21
N ALA A 711 3.40 25.94 -26.27
CA ALA A 711 2.25 25.06 -26.39
C ALA A 711 1.47 24.98 -25.07
N ALA A 712 0.21 24.58 -25.18
CA ALA A 712 -0.62 24.27 -24.03
C ALA A 712 -1.54 23.10 -24.39
N SER A 713 -2.03 22.39 -23.38
CA SER A 713 -3.10 21.40 -23.55
C SER A 713 -4.10 21.46 -22.42
N VAL A 714 -5.30 20.94 -22.68
CA VAL A 714 -6.28 20.56 -21.65
C VAL A 714 -6.59 19.08 -21.82
N PHE A 715 -6.77 18.36 -20.71
CA PHE A 715 -6.98 16.91 -20.75
C PHE A 715 -7.86 16.41 -19.59
N LEU A 716 -8.53 15.30 -19.84
CA LEU A 716 -9.00 14.38 -18.82
C LEU A 716 -7.98 13.24 -18.71
N ALA A 717 -7.66 12.86 -17.49
CA ALA A 717 -6.74 11.77 -17.19
C ALA A 717 -7.35 10.79 -16.18
N VAL A 718 -7.04 9.50 -16.35
CA VAL A 718 -7.53 8.43 -15.48
C VAL A 718 -6.37 7.50 -15.15
N ASP A 719 -6.12 7.27 -13.87
CA ASP A 719 -5.19 6.21 -13.45
C ASP A 719 -5.87 4.85 -13.69
N THR A 720 -5.36 4.02 -14.61
CA THR A 720 -5.89 2.66 -14.86
C THR A 720 -4.88 1.58 -14.46
N ARG A 721 -5.33 0.32 -14.34
CA ARG A 721 -4.41 -0.82 -14.12
C ARG A 721 -3.39 -1.02 -15.25
N PHE A 722 -3.68 -0.54 -16.47
CA PHE A 722 -2.77 -0.62 -17.62
C PHE A 722 -1.72 0.51 -17.65
N GLY A 723 -1.86 1.52 -16.78
CA GLY A 723 -1.12 2.78 -16.83
C GLY A 723 -2.08 3.99 -16.85
N PRO A 724 -1.57 5.22 -16.84
CA PRO A 724 -2.43 6.38 -16.99
C PRO A 724 -3.00 6.45 -18.41
N ALA A 725 -4.28 6.84 -18.50
CA ALA A 725 -4.98 7.09 -19.76
C ALA A 725 -5.32 8.58 -19.84
N TYR A 726 -5.15 9.17 -21.02
CA TYR A 726 -5.42 10.59 -21.27
C TYR A 726 -6.29 10.77 -22.52
N LEU A 727 -7.27 11.66 -22.42
CA LEU A 727 -7.99 12.24 -23.55
C LEU A 727 -7.81 13.76 -23.47
N GLY A 728 -7.18 14.36 -24.48
CA GLY A 728 -6.81 15.77 -24.43
C GLY A 728 -6.85 16.49 -25.78
N ALA A 729 -6.75 17.81 -25.72
CA ALA A 729 -6.59 18.68 -26.87
C ALA A 729 -5.42 19.64 -26.62
N GLY A 730 -4.49 19.70 -27.57
CA GLY A 730 -3.30 20.53 -27.50
C GLY A 730 -3.26 21.58 -28.61
N ALA A 731 -2.63 22.72 -28.33
CA ALA A 731 -2.43 23.77 -29.30
C ALA A 731 -1.07 24.47 -29.12
N THR A 732 -0.44 24.86 -30.24
CA THR A 732 0.74 25.72 -30.23
C THR A 732 0.35 27.19 -30.40
N ARG A 733 1.23 28.09 -29.93
CA ARG A 733 1.11 29.54 -30.18
C ARG A 733 1.11 29.88 -31.68
N ASP A 734 1.75 29.04 -32.50
CA ASP A 734 1.84 29.18 -33.95
C ASP A 734 0.52 28.78 -34.67
N GLY A 735 -0.48 28.29 -33.94
CA GLY A 735 -1.83 28.01 -34.43
C GLY A 735 -2.17 26.55 -34.71
N ASN A 736 -1.22 25.63 -34.61
CA ASN A 736 -1.47 24.20 -34.79
C ASN A 736 -2.32 23.64 -33.64
N ARG A 737 -3.22 22.70 -33.92
CA ARG A 737 -4.12 22.08 -32.94
C ARG A 737 -4.25 20.59 -33.21
N THR A 738 -4.37 19.80 -32.15
CA THR A 738 -4.42 18.33 -32.25
C THR A 738 -5.23 17.75 -31.08
N MET A 739 -6.02 16.71 -31.33
CA MET A 739 -6.65 15.90 -30.28
C MET A 739 -5.80 14.68 -29.99
N TYR A 740 -5.84 14.18 -28.76
CA TYR A 740 -4.94 13.15 -28.28
C TYR A 740 -5.67 12.11 -27.45
N LEU A 741 -5.45 10.84 -27.77
CA LEU A 741 -5.80 9.69 -26.93
C LEU A 741 -4.52 8.91 -26.60
N PHE A 742 -4.21 8.78 -25.32
CA PHE A 742 -3.03 8.05 -24.84
C PHE A 742 -3.42 7.02 -23.78
N LEU A 743 -2.75 5.88 -23.81
CA LEU A 743 -2.74 4.86 -22.75
C LEU A 743 -1.29 4.43 -22.54
N GLY A 744 -0.79 4.48 -21.31
CA GLY A 744 0.59 4.12 -20.98
C GLY A 744 1.46 5.34 -20.63
N PRO A 745 2.80 5.27 -20.81
CA PRO A 745 3.70 6.33 -20.34
C PRO A 745 3.63 7.59 -21.20
N SER A 746 2.82 8.57 -20.77
CA SER A 746 3.02 9.99 -21.08
C SER A 746 3.10 10.77 -19.77
N TRP A 747 4.27 11.32 -19.46
CA TRP A 747 4.57 12.01 -18.21
C TRP A 747 5.60 13.12 -18.39
#